data_AF-A0A4P7BDZ1-F1
#
_entry.id   AF-A0A4P7BDZ1-F1
#
_cell.length_a   1.000
_cell.length_b   1.000
_cell.length_c   1.000
_cell.angle_alpha   90.00
_cell.angle_beta   90.00
_cell.angle_gamma   90.00
#
_symmetry.space_group_name_H-M   'P 1'
#
loop_
_entity.id
_entity.type
_entity.pdbx_description
1 polymer ?
#
loop_
_entity_poly.entity_id
_entity_poly.type
_entity_poly.pdbx_seq_one_letter_code
_entity_poly.pdbx_strand_id
1 'polypeptide(L)'
;MATKKPVSDYSESSIRVLKGLEPVKQRPGMYTRTENPLHIIQEVIDNASDEALGGHCKNIVVTQNADGSITVEDDGRGIPVGLHPEENVPTVEIVFTRLHAGGKFDKGSGGAYAFSGGLHGVGVSVTNALSKRLEISVWRKDDKGNGFHALAFENGDLVEPLTSTPAPKDGKKSGTRVTAWPAAKYFDSPLISQVELQRLLRSKAVLLPGVTVTLKNEKTGDSQTWQYNDGLRGYLTEALAQTGNGETVVPLFEGEQFAGPDAEGFAEGEGASWVVAWTEEGAIIRESYVNLIPTPNGGTHESGLREGLFGAMKNFVELHSLLPKGVKLLPEDVFARASFVLSAKVLDPQFQGQIKERLNSRDAVRLVATYSKPALELWLNQHIDWGKKLAELVIKQAQSRLRSAQKVEKKKSSGVAVLPGKLTDCESSDVSRTEIFLVEGDSAGGSAKMGRDKEFQAILPLRGKVLNSWETDRDRLFANNEIHDIAVAIGVDPHSATDTPDLSGLRYGKICILSDADVDGSHIQVLLLTLFFRHFPALIQNGNICIARPPLYRVDAPARGKKPIQKLYALDDGELTAIEDKLRKDGLKDGSWSISRFKGLGEMNAEQLWETTMNPDTRRLLPVALGDFQHTEAAARFNMLMGKGEAAARRAWIEEHGNEVEADI
;
A
#
# COMPACT_ATOMS: atom_id res chain seq x y z
N MET A 1 42.27 -40.58 3.33
CA MET A 1 40.99 -40.97 2.71
C MET A 1 40.11 -39.73 2.66
N ALA A 2 39.92 -39.16 1.47
CA ALA A 2 39.03 -38.01 1.28
C ALA A 2 37.58 -38.53 1.19
N THR A 3 36.73 -38.10 2.11
CA THR A 3 35.30 -38.39 2.12
C THR A 3 34.63 -37.64 0.97
N LYS A 4 34.20 -38.36 -0.07
CA LYS A 4 33.35 -37.83 -1.14
C LYS A 4 32.04 -37.30 -0.52
N LYS A 5 31.74 -36.02 -0.71
CA LYS A 5 30.40 -35.46 -0.47
C LYS A 5 29.41 -36.14 -1.43
N PRO A 6 28.23 -36.57 -0.97
CA PRO A 6 27.22 -37.14 -1.86
C PRO A 6 26.71 -36.03 -2.79
N VAL A 7 26.68 -36.34 -4.09
CA VAL A 7 26.02 -35.52 -5.10
C VAL A 7 24.52 -35.68 -4.86
N SER A 8 23.79 -34.60 -4.59
CA SER A 8 22.34 -34.67 -4.46
C SER A 8 21.73 -34.74 -5.86
N ASP A 9 21.25 -35.91 -6.25
CA ASP A 9 20.49 -36.08 -7.49
C ASP A 9 19.17 -35.30 -7.39
N TYR A 10 19.13 -34.13 -8.02
CA TYR A 10 17.91 -33.36 -8.23
C TYR A 10 17.07 -34.07 -9.31
N SER A 11 16.06 -34.80 -8.85
CA SER A 11 15.13 -35.58 -9.70
C SER A 11 13.70 -35.05 -9.54
N GLU A 12 12.76 -35.60 -10.30
CA GLU A 12 11.32 -35.30 -10.19
C GLU A 12 10.80 -35.51 -8.76
N SER A 13 11.37 -36.47 -8.02
CA SER A 13 11.04 -36.71 -6.61
C SER A 13 11.50 -35.60 -5.65
N SER A 14 12.37 -34.69 -6.11
CA SER A 14 12.79 -33.50 -5.37
C SER A 14 11.75 -32.37 -5.40
N ILE A 15 10.77 -32.46 -6.30
CA ILE A 15 9.66 -31.50 -6.39
C ILE A 15 8.57 -31.90 -5.38
N ARG A 16 8.50 -31.17 -4.26
CA ARG A 16 7.48 -31.39 -3.23
C ARG A 16 6.29 -30.46 -3.41
N VAL A 17 5.11 -31.04 -3.63
CA VAL A 17 3.84 -30.30 -3.60
C VAL A 17 3.30 -30.30 -2.17
N LEU A 18 3.14 -29.11 -1.60
CA LEU A 18 2.57 -28.91 -0.26
C LEU A 18 1.04 -28.90 -0.36
N LYS A 19 0.34 -29.67 0.49
CA LYS A 19 -1.13 -29.80 0.46
C LYS A 19 -1.79 -29.21 1.70
N GLY A 20 -3.05 -28.78 1.56
CA GLY A 20 -3.85 -28.25 2.67
C GLY A 20 -3.17 -27.05 3.35
N LEU A 21 -2.90 -27.17 4.65
CA LEU A 21 -2.27 -26.13 5.46
C LEU A 21 -0.74 -26.22 5.53
N GLU A 22 -0.11 -27.20 4.88
CA GLU A 22 1.36 -27.34 4.86
C GLU A 22 2.10 -26.10 4.33
N PRO A 23 1.65 -25.39 3.27
CA PRO A 23 2.32 -24.17 2.80
C PRO A 23 2.44 -23.12 3.90
N VAL A 24 1.37 -22.92 4.67
CA VAL A 24 1.31 -21.96 5.77
C VAL A 24 2.27 -22.36 6.90
N LYS A 25 2.30 -23.65 7.27
CA LYS A 25 3.20 -24.16 8.32
C LYS A 25 4.68 -24.04 7.93
N GLN A 26 5.03 -24.18 6.66
CA GLN A 26 6.40 -24.10 6.16
C GLN A 26 6.90 -22.66 5.98
N ARG A 27 6.00 -21.74 5.61
CA ARG A 27 6.32 -20.33 5.30
C ARG A 27 5.30 -19.37 5.95
N PRO A 28 5.21 -19.31 7.29
CA PRO A 28 4.20 -18.50 7.97
C PRO A 28 4.31 -17.00 7.65
N GLY A 29 5.51 -16.47 7.44
CA GLY A 29 5.75 -15.05 7.13
C GLY A 29 5.11 -14.55 5.83
N MET A 30 4.72 -15.45 4.91
CA MET A 30 3.96 -15.06 3.70
C MET A 30 2.48 -14.80 4.00
N TYR A 31 1.96 -15.34 5.10
CA TYR A 31 0.53 -15.34 5.43
C TYR A 31 0.20 -14.50 6.67
N THR A 32 1.16 -14.36 7.60
CA THR A 32 0.97 -13.65 8.86
C THR A 32 2.26 -12.99 9.32
N ARG A 33 2.12 -12.02 10.23
CA ARG A 33 3.21 -11.53 11.09
C ARG A 33 3.71 -12.65 12.00
N THR A 34 5.04 -12.80 12.10
CA THR A 34 5.70 -13.82 12.92
C THR A 34 6.31 -13.26 14.19
N GLU A 35 6.27 -11.94 14.42
CA GLU A 35 6.80 -11.35 15.65
C GLU A 35 6.01 -11.83 16.88
N ASN A 36 4.68 -11.91 16.75
CA ASN A 36 3.79 -12.40 17.78
C ASN A 36 2.46 -12.94 17.20
N PRO A 37 1.62 -13.66 17.97
CA PRO A 37 0.41 -14.30 17.47
C PRO A 37 -0.78 -13.37 17.21
N LEU A 38 -0.67 -12.06 17.44
CA LEU A 38 -1.81 -11.14 17.39
C LEU A 38 -2.52 -11.19 16.03
N HIS A 39 -1.77 -11.25 14.93
CA HIS A 39 -2.34 -11.21 13.58
C HIS A 39 -3.22 -12.44 13.28
N ILE A 40 -2.87 -13.63 13.76
CA ILE A 40 -3.73 -14.82 13.57
C ILE A 40 -5.01 -14.75 14.41
N ILE A 41 -5.00 -14.04 15.54
CA ILE A 41 -6.19 -13.79 16.35
C ILE A 41 -7.04 -12.69 15.72
N GLN A 42 -6.39 -11.66 15.16
CA GLN A 42 -7.05 -10.59 14.43
C GLN A 42 -7.95 -11.12 13.31
N GLU A 43 -7.54 -12.15 12.58
CA GLU A 43 -8.38 -12.75 11.52
C GLU A 43 -9.71 -13.32 12.06
N VAL A 44 -9.73 -13.81 13.30
CA VAL A 44 -10.97 -14.26 13.96
C VAL A 44 -11.82 -13.07 14.39
N ILE A 45 -11.19 -12.02 14.95
CA ILE A 45 -11.86 -10.76 15.33
C ILE A 45 -12.45 -10.06 14.10
N ASP A 46 -11.75 -10.07 12.98
CA ASP A 46 -12.19 -9.48 11.72
C ASP A 46 -13.43 -10.22 11.17
N ASN A 47 -13.48 -11.55 11.29
CA ASN A 47 -14.68 -12.32 10.94
C ASN A 47 -15.89 -11.97 11.82
N ALA A 48 -15.70 -11.82 13.14
CA ALA A 48 -16.75 -11.35 14.04
C ALA A 48 -17.19 -9.91 13.70
N SER A 49 -16.23 -9.05 13.34
CA SER A 49 -16.47 -7.67 12.92
C SER A 49 -17.27 -7.60 11.61
N ASP A 50 -17.04 -8.52 10.68
CA ASP A 50 -17.79 -8.59 9.42
C ASP A 50 -19.26 -9.01 9.64
N GLU A 51 -19.55 -9.86 10.64
CA GLU A 51 -20.95 -10.14 11.06
C GLU A 51 -21.63 -8.90 11.64
N ALA A 52 -20.87 -8.08 12.35
CA ALA A 52 -21.36 -6.83 12.93
C ALA A 52 -21.61 -5.78 11.85
N LEU A 53 -20.71 -5.69 10.85
CA LEU A 53 -20.89 -4.87 9.66
C LEU A 53 -22.14 -5.27 8.86
N GLY A 54 -22.44 -6.57 8.80
CA GLY A 54 -23.68 -7.10 8.23
C GLY A 54 -24.94 -6.82 9.06
N GLY A 55 -24.82 -6.14 10.21
CA GLY A 55 -25.95 -5.77 11.08
C GLY A 55 -26.49 -6.92 11.94
N HIS A 56 -25.76 -8.03 12.05
CA HIS A 56 -26.22 -9.23 12.76
C HIS A 56 -25.55 -9.45 14.12
N CYS A 57 -24.41 -8.83 14.38
CA CYS A 57 -23.67 -8.92 15.64
C CYS A 57 -23.67 -7.56 16.35
N LYS A 58 -23.84 -7.58 17.68
CA LYS A 58 -23.82 -6.41 18.57
C LYS A 58 -22.75 -6.50 19.66
N ASN A 59 -22.27 -7.70 19.97
CA ASN A 59 -21.33 -7.94 21.04
C ASN A 59 -20.16 -8.78 20.55
N ILE A 60 -18.94 -8.26 20.69
CA ILE A 60 -17.70 -9.00 20.45
C ILE A 60 -16.93 -9.08 21.77
N VAL A 61 -16.66 -10.28 22.24
CA VAL A 61 -15.92 -10.52 23.49
C VAL A 61 -14.65 -11.26 23.18
N VAL A 62 -13.51 -10.67 23.57
CA VAL A 62 -12.20 -11.31 23.50
C VAL A 62 -11.72 -11.58 24.92
N THR A 63 -11.44 -12.84 25.21
CA THR A 63 -10.94 -13.29 26.51
C THR A 63 -9.51 -13.81 26.36
N GLN A 64 -8.61 -13.28 27.16
CA GLN A 64 -7.29 -13.83 27.39
C GLN A 64 -7.36 -14.80 28.56
N ASN A 65 -7.30 -16.09 28.24
CA ASN A 65 -7.50 -17.13 29.22
C ASN A 65 -6.26 -17.34 30.09
N ALA A 66 -6.42 -17.93 31.27
CA ALA A 66 -5.32 -18.15 32.21
C ALA A 66 -4.21 -19.07 31.66
N ASP A 67 -4.54 -19.96 30.73
CA ASP A 67 -3.61 -20.89 30.08
C ASP A 67 -2.85 -20.28 28.88
N GLY A 68 -3.10 -19.00 28.56
CA GLY A 68 -2.48 -18.29 27.44
C GLY A 68 -3.19 -18.42 26.10
N SER A 69 -4.32 -19.13 26.04
CA SER A 69 -5.19 -19.11 24.86
C SER A 69 -6.00 -17.83 24.76
N ILE A 70 -6.51 -17.57 23.55
CA ILE A 70 -7.40 -16.46 23.27
C ILE A 70 -8.74 -16.99 22.77
N THR A 71 -9.81 -16.58 23.42
CA THR A 71 -11.18 -16.84 22.99
C THR A 71 -11.76 -15.58 22.36
N VAL A 72 -12.29 -15.70 21.14
CA VAL A 72 -13.09 -14.66 20.48
C VAL A 72 -14.51 -15.17 20.36
N GLU A 73 -15.47 -14.37 20.79
CA GLU A 73 -16.88 -14.72 20.82
C GLU A 73 -17.73 -13.58 20.26
N ASP A 74 -18.65 -13.91 19.37
CA ASP A 74 -19.66 -13.00 18.81
C ASP A 74 -21.09 -13.49 19.09
N ASP A 75 -22.06 -12.60 18.86
CA ASP A 75 -23.49 -12.90 18.86
C ASP A 75 -24.14 -12.78 17.47
N GLY A 76 -23.34 -12.98 16.41
CA GLY A 76 -23.79 -12.96 15.02
C GLY A 76 -24.65 -14.17 14.62
N ARG A 77 -24.74 -14.45 13.31
CA ARG A 77 -25.59 -15.55 12.79
C ARG A 77 -25.05 -16.95 13.06
N GLY A 78 -23.76 -17.07 13.36
CA GLY A 78 -23.05 -18.35 13.44
C GLY A 78 -22.62 -18.89 12.07
N ILE A 79 -21.41 -19.44 12.01
CA ILE A 79 -20.85 -20.06 10.80
C ILE A 79 -21.77 -21.20 10.31
N PRO A 80 -22.04 -21.34 9.00
CA PRO A 80 -22.82 -22.46 8.49
C PRO A 80 -22.19 -23.82 8.85
N VAL A 81 -23.00 -24.74 9.37
CA VAL A 81 -22.57 -26.09 9.80
C VAL A 81 -23.06 -27.21 8.88
N GLY A 82 -23.92 -26.88 7.92
CA GLY A 82 -24.41 -27.83 6.90
C GLY A 82 -23.30 -28.34 5.99
N LEU A 83 -23.56 -29.45 5.32
CA LEU A 83 -22.63 -30.04 4.34
C LEU A 83 -22.49 -29.11 3.13
N HIS A 84 -21.27 -28.92 2.67
CA HIS A 84 -21.01 -28.18 1.43
C HIS A 84 -21.49 -28.99 0.21
N PRO A 85 -22.22 -28.38 -0.75
CA PRO A 85 -22.86 -29.12 -1.85
C PRO A 85 -21.92 -29.97 -2.70
N GLU A 86 -20.71 -29.48 -2.95
CA GLU A 86 -19.73 -30.18 -3.82
C GLU A 86 -18.76 -31.06 -3.03
N GLU A 87 -18.41 -30.62 -1.81
CA GLU A 87 -17.33 -31.22 -1.04
C GLU A 87 -17.83 -32.25 -0.03
N ASN A 88 -19.13 -32.25 0.26
CA ASN A 88 -19.79 -33.17 1.19
C ASN A 88 -19.14 -33.24 2.59
N VAL A 89 -18.45 -32.17 2.99
CA VAL A 89 -17.83 -31.96 4.31
C VAL A 89 -18.53 -30.77 4.98
N PRO A 90 -18.68 -30.74 6.32
CA PRO A 90 -19.28 -29.60 7.01
C PRO A 90 -18.61 -28.27 6.65
N THR A 91 -19.42 -27.26 6.35
CA THR A 91 -18.92 -25.96 5.88
C THR A 91 -18.00 -25.28 6.90
N VAL A 92 -18.32 -25.39 8.19
CA VAL A 92 -17.45 -24.89 9.27
C VAL A 92 -16.07 -25.56 9.23
N GLU A 93 -15.99 -26.85 8.98
CA GLU A 93 -14.70 -27.56 8.88
C GLU A 93 -13.88 -27.09 7.67
N ILE A 94 -14.54 -26.92 6.53
CA ILE A 94 -13.89 -26.44 5.29
C ILE A 94 -13.24 -25.07 5.49
N VAL A 95 -13.94 -24.14 6.14
CA VAL A 95 -13.45 -22.77 6.36
C VAL A 95 -12.15 -22.74 7.18
N PHE A 96 -11.95 -23.69 8.09
CA PHE A 96 -10.74 -23.77 8.93
C PHE A 96 -9.64 -24.68 8.36
N THR A 97 -9.94 -25.55 7.38
CA THR A 97 -8.97 -26.53 6.84
C THR A 97 -8.51 -26.23 5.43
N ARG A 98 -9.28 -25.45 4.65
CA ARG A 98 -8.97 -25.14 3.26
C ARG A 98 -8.58 -23.67 3.10
N LEU A 99 -7.50 -23.45 2.37
CA LEU A 99 -7.13 -22.12 1.90
C LEU A 99 -8.10 -21.70 0.80
N HIS A 100 -8.44 -20.41 0.76
CA HIS A 100 -9.35 -19.84 -0.23
C HIS A 100 -10.79 -20.37 -0.16
N ALA A 101 -11.26 -20.71 1.03
CA ALA A 101 -12.64 -21.14 1.26
C ALA A 101 -13.39 -20.12 2.13
N GLY A 102 -14.53 -19.63 1.66
CA GLY A 102 -15.38 -18.70 2.41
C GLY A 102 -16.46 -18.02 1.58
N GLY A 103 -17.51 -17.52 2.24
CA GLY A 103 -18.64 -16.84 1.57
C GLY A 103 -18.37 -15.41 1.09
N LYS A 104 -17.10 -14.98 1.06
CA LYS A 104 -16.69 -13.57 0.81
C LYS A 104 -16.21 -13.31 -0.63
N PHE A 105 -16.27 -14.32 -1.51
CA PHE A 105 -15.83 -14.21 -2.90
C PHE A 105 -16.88 -13.61 -3.84
N ASP A 106 -18.18 -13.80 -3.56
CA ASP A 106 -19.27 -13.23 -4.36
C ASP A 106 -19.66 -11.83 -3.87
N LYS A 107 -19.05 -10.80 -4.45
CA LYS A 107 -19.32 -9.38 -4.12
C LYS A 107 -20.24 -8.67 -5.12
N GLY A 108 -20.53 -9.29 -6.27
CA GLY A 108 -21.20 -8.63 -7.39
C GLY A 108 -22.73 -8.61 -7.37
N SER A 109 -23.39 -9.45 -6.55
CA SER A 109 -24.84 -9.65 -6.62
C SER A 109 -25.42 -10.12 -5.28
N GLY A 110 -25.76 -9.19 -4.39
CA GLY A 110 -26.49 -9.50 -3.15
C GLY A 110 -25.75 -10.37 -2.13
N GLY A 111 -24.44 -10.58 -2.32
CA GLY A 111 -23.60 -11.29 -1.36
C GLY A 111 -23.59 -10.58 -0.01
N ALA A 112 -23.56 -11.34 1.07
CA ALA A 112 -23.74 -10.82 2.44
C ALA A 112 -22.64 -9.84 2.91
N TYR A 113 -21.56 -9.61 2.13
CA TYR A 113 -20.36 -8.88 2.57
C TYR A 113 -19.62 -8.07 1.49
N ALA A 114 -20.31 -7.14 0.81
CA ALA A 114 -19.70 -6.32 -0.26
C ALA A 114 -18.45 -5.51 0.18
N PHE A 115 -18.43 -5.02 1.42
CA PHE A 115 -17.35 -4.16 1.97
C PHE A 115 -16.58 -4.81 3.12
N SER A 116 -16.44 -6.14 3.11
CA SER A 116 -15.68 -6.85 4.16
C SER A 116 -14.16 -6.73 3.99
N GLY A 117 -13.44 -6.89 5.11
CA GLY A 117 -11.98 -6.96 5.13
C GLY A 117 -11.41 -8.34 4.75
N GLY A 118 -12.23 -9.39 4.82
CA GLY A 118 -11.84 -10.76 4.46
C GLY A 118 -11.82 -11.01 2.96
N LEU A 119 -10.73 -10.64 2.27
CA LEU A 119 -10.66 -10.72 0.79
C LEU A 119 -10.27 -12.09 0.22
N HIS A 120 -9.45 -12.87 0.93
CA HIS A 120 -8.74 -13.99 0.32
C HIS A 120 -9.22 -15.38 0.78
N GLY A 121 -10.04 -15.45 1.83
CA GLY A 121 -10.51 -16.73 2.40
C GLY A 121 -9.40 -17.59 3.01
N VAL A 122 -8.35 -16.94 3.55
CA VAL A 122 -7.16 -17.62 4.12
C VAL A 122 -6.99 -17.37 5.63
N GLY A 123 -7.64 -16.34 6.19
CA GLY A 123 -7.36 -15.86 7.55
C GLY A 123 -7.48 -16.92 8.65
N VAL A 124 -8.70 -17.44 8.84
CA VAL A 124 -8.97 -18.39 9.93
C VAL A 124 -8.36 -19.78 9.72
N SER A 125 -8.07 -20.17 8.48
CA SER A 125 -7.31 -21.39 8.20
C SER A 125 -5.83 -21.23 8.57
N VAL A 126 -5.26 -20.01 8.46
CA VAL A 126 -3.94 -19.70 9.03
C VAL A 126 -3.97 -19.76 10.56
N THR A 127 -5.02 -19.24 11.20
CA THR A 127 -5.19 -19.37 12.67
C THR A 127 -5.19 -20.84 13.10
N ASN A 128 -5.88 -21.71 12.36
CA ASN A 128 -5.86 -23.15 12.61
C ASN A 128 -4.46 -23.76 12.41
N ALA A 129 -3.83 -23.47 11.27
CA ALA A 129 -2.51 -24.01 10.90
C ALA A 129 -1.41 -23.71 11.93
N LEU A 130 -1.46 -22.51 12.53
CA LEU A 130 -0.43 -21.97 13.42
C LEU A 130 -0.81 -22.08 14.91
N SER A 131 -1.88 -22.80 15.24
CA SER A 131 -2.29 -23.11 16.61
C SER A 131 -1.99 -24.56 16.98
N LYS A 132 -1.65 -24.81 18.25
CA LYS A 132 -1.54 -26.16 18.82
C LYS A 132 -2.90 -26.84 18.87
N ARG A 133 -3.91 -26.10 19.30
CA ARG A 133 -5.30 -26.50 19.37
C ARG A 133 -6.18 -25.32 18.98
N LEU A 134 -7.30 -25.62 18.32
CA LEU A 134 -8.32 -24.66 17.97
C LEU A 134 -9.69 -25.29 18.24
N GLU A 135 -10.47 -24.67 19.11
CA GLU A 135 -11.82 -25.13 19.46
C GLU A 135 -12.85 -24.15 18.91
N ILE A 136 -13.89 -24.69 18.27
CA ILE A 136 -14.93 -23.89 17.64
C ILE A 136 -16.28 -24.37 18.19
N SER A 137 -17.07 -23.41 18.65
CA SER A 137 -18.46 -23.60 19.06
C SER A 137 -19.35 -22.66 18.26
N VAL A 138 -20.40 -23.20 17.66
CA VAL A 138 -21.37 -22.43 16.86
C VAL A 138 -22.76 -22.63 17.46
N TRP A 139 -23.42 -21.52 17.75
CA TRP A 139 -24.84 -21.50 18.06
C TRP A 139 -25.59 -21.07 16.80
N ARG A 140 -26.30 -22.01 16.19
CA ARG A 140 -27.13 -21.80 15.00
C ARG A 140 -28.06 -23.00 14.87
N LYS A 141 -29.26 -22.79 14.33
CA LYS A 141 -30.15 -23.91 14.01
C LYS A 141 -29.68 -24.62 12.74
N ASP A 142 -29.49 -25.94 12.82
CA ASP A 142 -29.33 -26.80 11.64
C ASP A 142 -30.68 -27.29 11.11
N ASP A 143 -30.66 -27.97 9.95
CA ASP A 143 -31.86 -28.51 9.28
C ASP A 143 -32.57 -29.59 10.13
N LYS A 144 -31.89 -30.15 11.13
CA LYS A 144 -32.41 -31.18 12.06
C LYS A 144 -32.94 -30.56 13.36
N GLY A 145 -32.87 -29.24 13.51
CA GLY A 145 -33.34 -28.51 14.70
C GLY A 145 -32.35 -28.51 15.88
N ASN A 146 -31.13 -29.03 15.72
CA ASN A 146 -30.06 -28.84 16.69
C ASN A 146 -29.65 -27.37 16.72
N GLY A 147 -29.15 -26.89 17.86
CA GLY A 147 -28.84 -25.47 18.05
C GLY A 147 -27.44 -25.18 18.58
N PHE A 148 -26.66 -26.22 18.88
CA PHE A 148 -25.28 -26.12 19.33
C PHE A 148 -24.41 -27.11 18.56
N HIS A 149 -23.27 -26.62 18.08
CA HIS A 149 -22.33 -27.39 17.28
C HIS A 149 -20.92 -27.13 17.76
N ALA A 150 -20.12 -28.19 17.89
CA ALA A 150 -18.73 -28.08 18.31
C ALA A 150 -17.81 -28.98 17.46
N LEU A 151 -16.60 -28.51 17.24
CA LEU A 151 -15.50 -29.25 16.63
C LEU A 151 -14.16 -28.71 17.15
N ALA A 152 -13.12 -29.53 17.06
CA ALA A 152 -11.77 -29.15 17.47
C ALA A 152 -10.70 -29.67 16.50
N PHE A 153 -9.65 -28.86 16.38
CA PHE A 153 -8.46 -29.14 15.58
C PHE A 153 -7.23 -29.14 16.47
N GLU A 154 -6.25 -29.96 16.12
CA GLU A 154 -4.90 -29.90 16.69
C GLU A 154 -3.85 -29.83 15.60
N ASN A 155 -2.93 -28.87 15.74
CA ASN A 155 -1.89 -28.60 14.75
C ASN A 155 -2.43 -28.42 13.32
N GLY A 156 -3.66 -27.94 13.14
CA GLY A 156 -4.33 -27.76 11.84
C GLY A 156 -5.11 -28.97 11.33
N ASP A 157 -5.08 -30.11 12.02
CA ASP A 157 -5.77 -31.34 11.62
C ASP A 157 -7.01 -31.58 12.49
N LEU A 158 -8.09 -32.11 11.90
CA LEU A 158 -9.34 -32.36 12.62
C LEU A 158 -9.15 -33.52 13.61
N VAL A 159 -9.40 -33.26 14.90
CA VAL A 159 -9.32 -34.29 15.96
C VAL A 159 -10.68 -34.63 16.56
N GLU A 160 -11.58 -33.65 16.62
CA GLU A 160 -12.94 -33.84 17.10
C GLU A 160 -13.91 -33.42 15.98
N PRO A 161 -14.56 -34.39 15.31
CA PRO A 161 -15.48 -34.10 14.23
C PRO A 161 -16.74 -33.37 14.73
N LEU A 162 -17.41 -32.67 13.81
CA LEU A 162 -18.57 -31.86 14.12
C LEU A 162 -19.65 -32.64 14.88
N THR A 163 -19.88 -32.25 16.13
CA THR A 163 -20.92 -32.80 16.98
C THR A 163 -22.05 -31.80 17.12
N SER A 164 -23.28 -32.21 16.79
CA SER A 164 -24.48 -31.38 16.82
C SER A 164 -25.44 -31.84 17.91
N THR A 165 -25.84 -30.93 18.80
CA THR A 165 -26.80 -31.21 19.88
C THR A 165 -27.87 -30.12 19.98
N PRO A 166 -29.03 -30.39 20.61
CA PRO A 166 -29.99 -29.34 20.95
C PRO A 166 -29.34 -28.23 21.77
N ALA A 167 -29.67 -26.96 21.46
CA ALA A 167 -29.18 -25.84 22.27
C ALA A 167 -29.76 -25.91 23.70
N PRO A 168 -29.01 -25.49 24.72
CA PRO A 168 -29.55 -25.37 26.08
C PRO A 168 -30.76 -24.42 26.12
N LYS A 169 -31.79 -24.76 26.92
CA LYS A 169 -33.05 -23.98 27.00
C LYS A 169 -32.83 -22.52 27.40
N ASP A 170 -31.87 -22.25 28.27
CA ASP A 170 -31.47 -20.91 28.72
C ASP A 170 -30.11 -20.46 28.12
N GLY A 171 -29.70 -21.10 27.03
CA GLY A 171 -28.42 -20.84 26.36
C GLY A 171 -28.49 -19.76 25.28
N LYS A 172 -27.33 -19.47 24.68
CA LYS A 172 -27.23 -18.58 23.52
C LYS A 172 -28.07 -19.09 22.34
N LYS A 173 -28.73 -18.16 21.64
CA LYS A 173 -29.56 -18.46 20.47
C LYS A 173 -28.78 -18.45 19.15
N SER A 174 -27.74 -17.62 19.07
CA SER A 174 -26.87 -17.51 17.89
C SER A 174 -25.47 -17.02 18.28
N GLY A 175 -24.51 -17.24 17.39
CA GLY A 175 -23.15 -16.70 17.49
C GLY A 175 -22.06 -17.74 17.24
N THR A 176 -20.82 -17.29 17.24
CA THR A 176 -19.64 -18.15 17.13
C THR A 176 -18.69 -17.88 18.29
N ARG A 177 -18.05 -18.93 18.81
CA ARG A 177 -16.91 -18.86 19.72
C ARG A 177 -15.77 -19.64 19.11
N VAL A 178 -14.59 -19.02 19.06
CA VAL A 178 -13.35 -19.64 18.62
C VAL A 178 -12.31 -19.44 19.71
N THR A 179 -11.74 -20.52 20.21
CA THR A 179 -10.63 -20.50 21.17
C THR A 179 -9.38 -21.05 20.50
N ALA A 180 -8.32 -20.25 20.44
CA ALA A 180 -7.06 -20.58 19.80
C ALA A 180 -5.92 -20.65 20.82
N TRP A 181 -5.09 -21.68 20.70
CA TRP A 181 -3.82 -21.83 21.43
C TRP A 181 -2.66 -21.67 20.45
N PRO A 182 -2.13 -20.45 20.24
CA PRO A 182 -1.03 -20.24 19.29
C PRO A 182 0.18 -21.13 19.57
N ALA A 183 0.76 -21.72 18.52
CA ALA A 183 1.95 -22.55 18.65
C ALA A 183 3.21 -21.69 18.64
N ALA A 184 3.83 -21.54 19.81
CA ALA A 184 5.05 -20.76 20.03
C ALA A 184 6.19 -21.01 19.03
N LYS A 185 6.27 -22.20 18.41
CA LYS A 185 7.31 -22.55 17.43
C LYS A 185 7.26 -21.72 16.13
N TYR A 186 6.16 -21.04 15.84
CA TYR A 186 5.98 -20.24 14.63
C TYR A 186 6.16 -18.73 14.85
N PHE A 187 6.39 -18.31 16.10
CA PHE A 187 6.45 -16.90 16.48
C PHE A 187 7.73 -16.60 17.25
N ASP A 188 8.30 -15.41 17.05
CA ASP A 188 9.48 -14.95 17.77
C ASP A 188 9.17 -14.75 19.26
N SER A 189 7.97 -14.23 19.55
CA SER A 189 7.39 -14.17 20.89
C SER A 189 6.06 -14.93 20.94
N PRO A 190 5.82 -15.79 21.94
CA PRO A 190 4.53 -16.44 22.13
C PRO A 190 3.49 -15.52 22.79
N LEU A 191 3.91 -14.34 23.26
CA LEU A 191 3.05 -13.42 24.01
C LEU A 191 2.43 -12.38 23.08
N ILE A 192 1.11 -12.19 23.19
CA ILE A 192 0.38 -11.14 22.49
C ILE A 192 0.58 -9.82 23.22
N SER A 193 0.93 -8.77 22.48
CA SER A 193 1.04 -7.41 23.01
C SER A 193 -0.33 -6.91 23.46
N GLN A 194 -0.46 -6.62 24.76
CA GLN A 194 -1.69 -6.08 25.33
C GLN A 194 -2.07 -4.74 24.72
N VAL A 195 -1.07 -3.87 24.51
CA VAL A 195 -1.26 -2.53 23.96
C VAL A 195 -1.79 -2.61 22.53
N GLU A 196 -1.22 -3.48 21.71
CA GLU A 196 -1.66 -3.67 20.32
C GLU A 196 -3.05 -4.31 20.25
N LEU A 197 -3.33 -5.31 21.09
CA LEU A 197 -4.66 -5.93 21.15
C LEU A 197 -5.73 -4.94 21.59
N GLN A 198 -5.48 -4.15 22.63
CA GLN A 198 -6.41 -3.12 23.10
C GLN A 198 -6.66 -2.08 22.00
N ARG A 199 -5.61 -1.61 21.32
CA ARG A 199 -5.73 -0.68 20.20
C ARG A 199 -6.56 -1.28 19.05
N LEU A 200 -6.30 -2.54 18.69
CA LEU A 200 -7.06 -3.25 17.66
C LEU A 200 -8.55 -3.32 18.04
N LEU A 201 -8.88 -3.80 19.24
CA LEU A 201 -10.27 -3.94 19.69
C LEU A 201 -10.99 -2.60 19.80
N ARG A 202 -10.31 -1.59 20.33
CA ARG A 202 -10.82 -0.22 20.40
C ARG A 202 -11.13 0.30 19.00
N SER A 203 -10.25 0.11 18.02
CA SER A 203 -10.52 0.51 16.64
C SER A 203 -11.77 -0.15 16.05
N LYS A 204 -12.03 -1.43 16.36
CA LYS A 204 -13.26 -2.11 15.92
C LYS A 204 -14.51 -1.50 16.52
N ALA A 205 -14.49 -1.19 17.82
CA ALA A 205 -15.62 -0.53 18.49
C ALA A 205 -15.93 0.86 17.91
N VAL A 206 -14.92 1.54 17.37
CA VAL A 206 -15.04 2.87 16.75
C VAL A 206 -15.62 2.79 15.34
N LEU A 207 -15.15 1.82 14.56
CA LEU A 207 -15.57 1.64 13.16
C LEU A 207 -16.92 0.93 13.02
N LEU A 208 -17.42 0.34 14.10
CA LEU A 208 -18.71 -0.34 14.18
C LEU A 208 -19.62 0.36 15.20
N PRO A 209 -20.27 1.47 14.82
CA PRO A 209 -21.16 2.20 15.73
C PRO A 209 -22.24 1.28 16.33
N GLY A 210 -22.40 1.35 17.65
CA GLY A 210 -23.38 0.57 18.40
C GLY A 210 -22.96 -0.86 18.76
N VAL A 211 -21.79 -1.33 18.33
CA VAL A 211 -21.22 -2.63 18.72
C VAL A 211 -20.39 -2.47 19.99
N THR A 212 -20.64 -3.33 20.97
CA THR A 212 -19.88 -3.39 22.21
C THR A 212 -18.72 -4.39 22.06
N VAL A 213 -17.49 -3.90 22.20
CA VAL A 213 -16.28 -4.74 22.18
C VAL A 213 -15.71 -4.84 23.58
N THR A 214 -15.52 -6.04 24.10
CA THR A 214 -15.00 -6.28 25.45
C THR A 214 -13.71 -7.10 25.42
N LEU A 215 -12.68 -6.66 26.12
CA LEU A 215 -11.48 -7.42 26.43
C LEU A 215 -11.51 -7.88 27.90
N LYS A 216 -11.42 -9.18 28.13
CA LYS A 216 -11.33 -9.78 29.47
C LYS A 216 -9.96 -10.43 29.66
N ASN A 217 -9.34 -10.21 30.81
CA ASN A 217 -8.12 -10.90 31.21
C ASN A 217 -8.42 -11.78 32.42
N GLU A 218 -8.42 -13.11 32.23
CA GLU A 218 -8.72 -14.03 33.33
C GLU A 218 -7.62 -14.11 34.40
N LYS A 219 -6.37 -13.82 34.03
CA LYS A 219 -5.25 -13.85 35.00
C LYS A 219 -5.35 -12.71 36.00
N THR A 220 -5.72 -11.52 35.56
CA THR A 220 -5.83 -10.34 36.43
C THR A 220 -7.24 -10.10 36.93
N GLY A 221 -8.26 -10.64 36.25
CA GLY A 221 -9.67 -10.34 36.50
C GLY A 221 -10.13 -9.02 35.87
N ASP A 222 -9.24 -8.30 35.18
CA ASP A 222 -9.56 -7.02 34.56
C ASP A 222 -10.45 -7.20 33.33
N SER A 223 -11.38 -6.26 33.14
CA SER A 223 -12.23 -6.19 31.96
C SER A 223 -12.29 -4.75 31.46
N GLN A 224 -12.10 -4.58 30.16
CA GLN A 224 -12.25 -3.30 29.47
C GLN A 224 -13.32 -3.43 28.40
N THR A 225 -14.21 -2.45 28.32
CA THR A 225 -15.32 -2.45 27.37
C THR A 225 -15.35 -1.12 26.63
N TRP A 226 -15.46 -1.19 25.32
CA TRP A 226 -15.54 -0.04 24.43
C TRP A 226 -16.85 -0.06 23.65
N GLN A 227 -17.48 1.11 23.59
CA GLN A 227 -18.63 1.38 22.73
C GLN A 227 -18.60 2.87 22.38
N TYR A 228 -18.52 3.19 21.09
CA TYR A 228 -18.44 4.56 20.61
C TYR A 228 -19.72 4.93 19.87
N ASN A 229 -20.66 5.55 20.59
CA ASN A 229 -21.92 6.01 19.99
C ASN A 229 -21.70 7.19 19.03
N ASP A 230 -20.70 8.04 19.32
CA ASP A 230 -20.29 9.17 18.48
C ASP A 230 -19.26 8.77 17.39
N GLY A 231 -19.08 7.47 17.15
CA GLY A 231 -18.20 6.91 16.12
C GLY A 231 -16.78 7.48 16.13
N LEU A 232 -16.30 7.86 14.94
CA LEU A 232 -14.94 8.38 14.71
C LEU A 232 -14.64 9.65 15.53
N ARG A 233 -15.65 10.50 15.75
CA ARG A 233 -15.49 11.78 16.46
C ARG A 233 -15.19 11.57 17.94
N GLY A 234 -15.97 10.71 18.59
CA GLY A 234 -15.76 10.37 20.00
C GLY A 234 -14.36 9.78 20.22
N TYR A 235 -13.92 8.92 19.32
CA TYR A 235 -12.60 8.32 19.37
C TYR A 235 -11.46 9.31 19.21
N LEU A 236 -11.49 10.17 18.17
CA LEU A 236 -10.43 11.16 17.96
C LEU A 236 -10.35 12.14 19.13
N THR A 237 -11.50 12.55 19.67
CA THR A 237 -11.57 13.45 20.83
C THR A 237 -10.92 12.82 22.06
N GLU A 238 -11.25 11.56 22.37
CA GLU A 238 -10.65 10.83 23.50
C GLU A 238 -9.14 10.62 23.30
N ALA A 239 -8.73 10.27 22.08
CA ALA A 239 -7.33 10.04 21.75
C ALA A 239 -6.50 11.33 21.88
N LEU A 240 -7.01 12.46 21.40
CA LEU A 240 -6.36 13.77 21.57
C LEU A 240 -6.24 14.16 23.06
N ALA A 241 -7.31 13.95 23.85
CA ALA A 241 -7.30 14.22 25.28
C ALA A 241 -6.22 13.40 26.03
N GLN A 242 -6.00 12.14 25.62
CA GLN A 242 -4.96 11.28 26.20
C GLN A 242 -3.53 11.77 25.90
N THR A 243 -3.33 12.51 24.80
CA THR A 243 -2.01 13.04 24.40
C THR A 243 -1.64 14.39 25.02
N GLY A 244 -2.49 14.94 25.88
CA GLY A 244 -2.18 16.13 26.70
C GLY A 244 -2.44 17.49 26.05
N ASN A 245 -2.92 17.54 24.80
CA ASN A 245 -3.35 18.77 24.11
C ASN A 245 -4.60 18.51 23.27
N GLY A 246 -5.78 18.74 23.87
CA GLY A 246 -7.08 18.55 23.22
C GLY A 246 -7.67 19.83 22.60
N GLU A 247 -7.02 20.99 22.75
CA GLU A 247 -7.56 22.24 22.24
C GLU A 247 -7.33 22.35 20.73
N THR A 248 -8.44 22.26 20.00
CA THR A 248 -8.46 22.35 18.54
C THR A 248 -8.60 23.81 18.09
N VAL A 249 -7.83 24.20 17.08
CA VAL A 249 -7.84 25.56 16.51
C VAL A 249 -9.22 25.93 15.93
N VAL A 250 -9.89 24.92 15.40
CA VAL A 250 -11.27 24.97 14.88
C VAL A 250 -12.04 23.76 15.38
N PRO A 251 -13.38 23.80 15.41
CA PRO A 251 -14.18 22.60 15.69
C PRO A 251 -13.76 21.42 14.80
N LEU A 252 -13.88 20.19 15.29
CA LEU A 252 -13.59 18.99 14.51
C LEU A 252 -14.39 19.03 13.21
N PHE A 253 -13.68 18.88 12.09
CA PHE A 253 -14.30 18.76 10.79
C PHE A 253 -14.62 17.29 10.55
N GLU A 254 -15.90 16.97 10.51
CA GLU A 254 -16.40 15.64 10.21
C GLU A 254 -17.22 15.64 8.94
N GLY A 255 -17.17 14.52 8.22
CA GLY A 255 -17.98 14.30 7.04
C GLY A 255 -18.06 12.82 6.72
N GLU A 256 -19.15 12.43 6.10
CA GLU A 256 -19.31 11.10 5.51
C GLU A 256 -20.07 11.22 4.20
N GLN A 257 -19.61 10.48 3.20
CA GLN A 257 -20.31 10.39 1.94
C GLN A 257 -20.04 9.05 1.28
N PHE A 258 -21.12 8.46 0.78
CA PHE A 258 -21.12 7.19 0.07
C PHE A 258 -21.84 7.34 -1.26
N ALA A 259 -21.34 6.65 -2.27
CA ALA A 259 -21.90 6.57 -3.60
C ALA A 259 -23.31 5.98 -3.53
N GLY A 260 -24.29 6.76 -3.99
CA GLY A 260 -25.65 6.27 -4.21
C GLY A 260 -25.76 5.44 -5.49
N PRO A 261 -26.97 4.93 -5.81
CA PRO A 261 -27.21 4.12 -7.02
C PRO A 261 -26.87 4.84 -8.34
N ASP A 262 -26.99 6.17 -8.35
CA ASP A 262 -26.79 7.03 -9.53
C ASP A 262 -25.41 7.73 -9.55
N ALA A 263 -24.51 7.37 -8.62
CA ALA A 263 -23.18 7.98 -8.58
C ALA A 263 -22.33 7.53 -9.79
N GLU A 264 -21.93 8.48 -10.64
CA GLU A 264 -21.01 8.19 -11.73
C GLU A 264 -19.60 7.90 -11.18
N GLY A 265 -19.01 6.79 -11.63
CA GLY A 265 -17.59 6.51 -11.36
C GLY A 265 -17.29 5.64 -10.13
N PHE A 266 -18.28 5.31 -9.30
CA PHE A 266 -18.13 4.50 -8.07
C PHE A 266 -19.31 3.54 -7.87
N ALA A 267 -19.06 2.39 -7.25
CA ALA A 267 -20.12 1.43 -6.93
C ALA A 267 -20.93 1.87 -5.72
N GLU A 268 -22.22 1.53 -5.68
CA GLU A 268 -23.12 1.85 -4.56
C GLU A 268 -22.53 1.39 -3.22
N GLY A 269 -22.42 2.32 -2.27
CA GLY A 269 -21.86 2.10 -0.94
C GLY A 269 -20.35 2.35 -0.82
N GLU A 270 -19.62 2.56 -1.93
CA GLU A 270 -18.24 3.05 -1.88
C GLU A 270 -18.19 4.48 -1.32
N GLY A 271 -17.20 4.80 -0.52
CA GLY A 271 -17.06 6.14 0.03
C GLY A 271 -16.13 6.20 1.22
N ALA A 272 -16.29 7.24 2.02
CA ALA A 272 -15.52 7.39 3.24
C ALA A 272 -16.25 8.23 4.28
N SER A 273 -15.90 7.95 5.54
CA SER A 273 -16.17 8.81 6.68
C SER A 273 -14.83 9.30 7.22
N TRP A 274 -14.74 10.59 7.56
CA TRP A 274 -13.52 11.19 8.10
C TRP A 274 -13.85 12.14 9.24
N VAL A 275 -12.91 12.25 10.17
CA VAL A 275 -12.90 13.29 11.20
C VAL A 275 -11.50 13.86 11.28
N VAL A 276 -11.38 15.18 11.25
CA VAL A 276 -10.11 15.90 11.24
C VAL A 276 -10.11 16.97 12.33
N ALA A 277 -9.02 17.03 13.06
CA ALA A 277 -8.75 18.01 14.10
C ALA A 277 -7.41 18.70 13.81
N TRP A 278 -7.40 20.02 13.89
CA TRP A 278 -6.16 20.80 13.80
C TRP A 278 -5.78 21.35 15.17
N THR A 279 -4.55 21.10 15.60
CA THR A 279 -4.02 21.53 16.90
C THR A 279 -2.73 22.33 16.70
N GLU A 280 -2.49 23.38 17.48
CA GLU A 280 -1.23 24.12 17.37
C GLU A 280 -0.03 23.31 17.87
N GLU A 281 -0.23 22.55 18.94
CA GLU A 281 0.81 21.82 19.67
C GLU A 281 0.33 20.41 20.09
N GLY A 282 1.25 19.55 20.50
CA GLY A 282 0.94 18.17 20.89
C GLY A 282 1.19 17.12 19.80
N ALA A 283 1.02 15.85 20.18
CA ALA A 283 1.19 14.70 19.31
C ALA A 283 0.07 14.63 18.26
N ILE A 284 0.42 14.11 17.08
CA ILE A 284 -0.53 13.99 15.96
C ILE A 284 -0.99 12.54 15.88
N ILE A 285 -2.29 12.36 15.72
CA ILE A 285 -2.93 11.06 15.62
C ILE A 285 -3.43 10.91 14.19
N ARG A 286 -2.90 9.93 13.45
CA ARG A 286 -3.29 9.65 12.07
C ARG A 286 -3.60 8.17 11.97
N GLU A 287 -4.88 7.87 11.86
CA GLU A 287 -5.35 6.49 11.71
C GLU A 287 -6.26 6.40 10.50
N SER A 288 -6.02 5.39 9.69
CA SER A 288 -6.85 5.13 8.52
C SER A 288 -7.21 3.65 8.44
N TYR A 289 -8.38 3.42 7.87
CA TYR A 289 -9.01 2.12 7.79
C TYR A 289 -9.66 1.96 6.42
N VAL A 290 -9.57 0.76 5.86
CA VAL A 290 -10.25 0.39 4.63
C VAL A 290 -11.02 -0.90 4.89
N ASN A 291 -12.35 -0.87 4.76
CA ASN A 291 -13.21 -2.03 5.05
C ASN A 291 -12.92 -2.64 6.43
N LEU A 292 -12.83 -1.79 7.47
CA LEU A 292 -12.49 -2.13 8.86
C LEU A 292 -11.06 -2.61 9.11
N ILE A 293 -10.21 -2.71 8.08
CA ILE A 293 -8.81 -3.12 8.22
C ILE A 293 -7.95 -1.89 8.51
N PRO A 294 -7.13 -1.89 9.57
CA PRO A 294 -6.18 -0.81 9.82
C PRO A 294 -5.09 -0.76 8.74
N THR A 295 -4.83 0.43 8.20
CA THR A 295 -3.75 0.68 7.24
C THR A 295 -2.68 1.56 7.89
N PRO A 296 -1.81 1.01 8.76
CA PRO A 296 -0.79 1.79 9.48
C PRO A 296 0.22 2.48 8.57
N ASN A 297 0.43 1.96 7.36
CA ASN A 297 1.32 2.54 6.36
C ASN A 297 0.56 3.43 5.35
N GLY A 298 -0.69 3.79 5.66
CA GLY A 298 -1.57 4.64 4.86
C GLY A 298 -1.92 4.04 3.51
N GLY A 299 -1.92 4.86 2.45
CA GLY A 299 -2.22 4.40 1.10
C GLY A 299 -2.97 5.43 0.28
N THR A 300 -3.54 4.97 -0.83
CA THR A 300 -4.23 5.82 -1.81
C THR A 300 -5.45 6.57 -1.23
N HIS A 301 -6.18 5.97 -0.29
CA HIS A 301 -7.31 6.63 0.41
C HIS A 301 -6.87 7.82 1.27
N GLU A 302 -5.74 7.72 1.96
CA GLU A 302 -5.17 8.85 2.70
C GLU A 302 -4.67 9.94 1.76
N SER A 303 -4.02 9.58 0.63
CA SER A 303 -3.63 10.55 -0.39
C SER A 303 -4.85 11.32 -0.93
N GLY A 304 -5.98 10.63 -1.14
CA GLY A 304 -7.24 11.27 -1.55
C GLY A 304 -7.78 12.25 -0.50
N LEU A 305 -7.74 11.90 0.78
CA LEU A 305 -8.09 12.85 1.85
C LEU A 305 -7.16 14.07 1.82
N ARG A 306 -5.86 13.84 1.64
CA ARG A 306 -4.86 14.91 1.58
C ARG A 306 -5.09 15.87 0.43
N GLU A 307 -5.28 15.33 -0.77
CA GLU A 307 -5.56 16.10 -1.98
C GLU A 307 -6.86 16.91 -1.85
N GLY A 308 -7.92 16.27 -1.35
CA GLY A 308 -9.22 16.91 -1.22
C GLY A 308 -9.22 18.09 -0.23
N LEU A 309 -8.68 17.89 0.98
CA LEU A 309 -8.64 18.96 1.98
C LEU A 309 -7.66 20.08 1.60
N PHE A 310 -6.53 19.74 0.97
CA PHE A 310 -5.60 20.72 0.45
C PHE A 310 -6.25 21.59 -0.63
N GLY A 311 -6.94 20.97 -1.60
CA GLY A 311 -7.65 21.68 -2.66
C GLY A 311 -8.69 22.66 -2.10
N ALA A 312 -9.48 22.22 -1.12
CA ALA A 312 -10.48 23.08 -0.46
C ALA A 312 -9.84 24.27 0.27
N MET A 313 -8.78 24.03 1.04
CA MET A 313 -8.07 25.08 1.77
C MET A 313 -7.39 26.09 0.84
N LYS A 314 -6.75 25.59 -0.23
CA LYS A 314 -6.12 26.44 -1.25
C LYS A 314 -7.14 27.38 -1.89
N ASN A 315 -8.28 26.83 -2.32
CA ASN A 315 -9.36 27.61 -2.91
C ASN A 315 -9.88 28.69 -1.95
N PHE A 316 -10.05 28.37 -0.67
CA PHE A 316 -10.48 29.34 0.34
C PHE A 316 -9.45 30.47 0.56
N VAL A 317 -8.17 30.12 0.66
CA VAL A 317 -7.08 31.11 0.86
C VAL A 317 -6.95 32.06 -0.34
N GLU A 318 -7.08 31.54 -1.55
CA GLU A 318 -7.06 32.33 -2.79
C GLU A 318 -8.27 33.26 -2.88
N LEU A 319 -9.48 32.74 -2.63
CA LEU A 319 -10.73 33.52 -2.66
C LEU A 319 -10.71 34.69 -1.66
N HIS A 320 -10.18 34.47 -0.46
CA HIS A 320 -10.08 35.49 0.57
C HIS A 320 -8.78 36.31 0.52
N SER A 321 -7.91 36.08 -0.46
CA SER A 321 -6.63 36.79 -0.64
C SER A 321 -5.76 36.80 0.62
N LEU A 322 -5.73 35.68 1.36
CA LEU A 322 -5.01 35.56 2.64
C LEU A 322 -3.53 35.21 2.48
N LEU A 323 -3.11 34.79 1.28
CA LEU A 323 -1.76 34.29 1.04
C LEU A 323 -0.72 35.43 1.03
N PRO A 324 0.29 35.40 1.91
CA PRO A 324 1.36 36.40 1.89
C PRO A 324 2.20 36.30 0.61
N LYS A 325 2.74 37.42 0.15
CA LYS A 325 3.60 37.46 -1.05
C LYS A 325 4.80 36.51 -0.89
N GLY A 326 5.00 35.64 -1.88
CA GLY A 326 6.13 34.69 -1.92
C GLY A 326 5.92 33.40 -1.12
N VAL A 327 4.77 33.22 -0.47
CA VAL A 327 4.43 31.96 0.22
C VAL A 327 3.56 31.12 -0.71
N LYS A 328 3.89 29.84 -0.86
CA LYS A 328 3.06 28.84 -1.56
C LYS A 328 2.60 27.79 -0.57
N LEU A 329 1.33 27.37 -0.68
CA LEU A 329 0.78 26.31 0.14
C LEU A 329 1.02 24.95 -0.52
N LEU A 330 1.33 23.97 0.31
CA LEU A 330 1.45 22.56 -0.06
C LEU A 330 0.54 21.67 0.80
N PRO A 331 0.23 20.44 0.34
CA PRO A 331 -0.56 19.49 1.12
C PRO A 331 0.01 19.23 2.52
N GLU A 332 1.33 19.12 2.64
CA GLU A 332 2.01 18.99 3.93
C GLU A 332 1.74 20.15 4.89
N ASP A 333 1.51 21.37 4.41
CA ASP A 333 1.25 22.51 5.29
C ASP A 333 -0.13 22.39 5.96
N VAL A 334 -1.12 21.84 5.23
CA VAL A 334 -2.48 21.57 5.76
C VAL A 334 -2.46 20.42 6.76
N PHE A 335 -1.64 19.40 6.50
CA PHE A 335 -1.59 18.19 7.33
C PHE A 335 -0.51 18.22 8.42
N ALA A 336 0.40 19.19 8.41
CA ALA A 336 1.49 19.32 9.36
C ALA A 336 1.01 19.30 10.82
N ARG A 337 -0.20 19.81 11.06
CA ARG A 337 -0.86 19.89 12.37
C ARG A 337 -2.25 19.25 12.40
N ALA A 338 -2.55 18.40 11.41
CA ALA A 338 -3.82 17.69 11.31
C ALA A 338 -3.71 16.28 11.91
N SER A 339 -4.52 16.02 12.93
CA SER A 339 -4.87 14.69 13.40
C SER A 339 -6.16 14.25 12.70
N PHE A 340 -6.24 13.00 12.27
CA PHE A 340 -7.43 12.49 11.59
C PHE A 340 -7.67 11.01 11.86
N VAL A 341 -8.94 10.64 11.70
CA VAL A 341 -9.40 9.26 11.59
C VAL A 341 -10.17 9.13 10.28
N LEU A 342 -9.74 8.22 9.41
CA LEU A 342 -10.34 7.99 8.09
C LEU A 342 -10.83 6.55 7.98
N SER A 343 -12.09 6.34 7.63
CA SER A 343 -12.65 5.02 7.34
C SER A 343 -13.21 5.01 5.91
N ALA A 344 -12.52 4.32 5.00
CA ALA A 344 -12.94 4.18 3.62
C ALA A 344 -13.66 2.83 3.41
N LYS A 345 -14.72 2.85 2.61
CA LYS A 345 -15.38 1.67 2.05
C LYS A 345 -15.06 1.62 0.57
N VAL A 346 -14.25 0.63 0.20
CA VAL A 346 -13.77 0.45 -1.17
C VAL A 346 -14.21 -0.92 -1.65
N LEU A 347 -14.73 -1.00 -2.87
CA LEU A 347 -15.06 -2.27 -3.50
C LEU A 347 -13.76 -2.91 -4.03
N ASP A 348 -13.55 -4.19 -3.73
CA ASP A 348 -12.36 -4.95 -4.15
C ASP A 348 -11.00 -4.25 -3.90
N PRO A 349 -10.73 -3.81 -2.65
CA PRO A 349 -9.50 -3.11 -2.33
C PRO A 349 -8.27 -3.99 -2.56
N GLN A 350 -7.22 -3.39 -3.12
CA GLN A 350 -5.93 -4.02 -3.37
C GLN A 350 -4.93 -3.50 -2.36
N PHE A 351 -4.37 -4.39 -1.55
CA PHE A 351 -3.37 -4.04 -0.54
C PHE A 351 -1.98 -4.50 -0.93
N GLN A 352 -0.97 -3.86 -0.35
CA GLN A 352 0.39 -4.35 -0.39
C GLN A 352 0.54 -5.58 0.52
N GLY A 353 0.71 -6.76 -0.10
CA GLY A 353 0.91 -8.03 0.61
C GLY A 353 -0.33 -8.52 1.38
N GLN A 354 -0.18 -9.66 2.07
CA GLN A 354 -1.27 -10.31 2.81
C GLN A 354 -1.64 -9.60 4.12
N ILE A 355 -0.68 -8.90 4.74
CA ILE A 355 -0.85 -8.18 6.01
C ILE A 355 -1.68 -6.89 5.89
N LYS A 356 -2.03 -6.50 4.66
CA LYS A 356 -2.94 -5.38 4.33
C LYS A 356 -2.58 -4.03 4.93
N GLU A 357 -1.29 -3.72 5.07
CA GLU A 357 -0.83 -2.51 5.79
C GLU A 357 -0.95 -1.21 4.99
N ARG A 358 -0.97 -1.31 3.65
CA ARG A 358 -1.05 -0.17 2.74
C ARG A 358 -2.03 -0.42 1.59
N LEU A 359 -2.91 0.53 1.32
CA LEU A 359 -3.83 0.47 0.18
C LEU A 359 -3.16 0.95 -1.12
N ASN A 360 -3.27 0.15 -2.18
CA ASN A 360 -2.75 0.44 -3.52
C ASN A 360 -3.86 0.66 -4.58
N SER A 361 -5.14 0.57 -4.20
CA SER A 361 -6.27 0.82 -5.10
C SER A 361 -6.26 2.26 -5.62
N ARG A 362 -5.98 2.46 -6.90
CA ARG A 362 -5.85 3.80 -7.51
C ARG A 362 -7.13 4.63 -7.43
N ASP A 363 -8.29 4.01 -7.61
CA ASP A 363 -9.59 4.72 -7.57
C ASP A 363 -9.89 5.33 -6.18
N ALA A 364 -9.27 4.84 -5.11
CA ALA A 364 -9.50 5.33 -3.76
C ALA A 364 -9.03 6.79 -3.57
N VAL A 365 -8.01 7.25 -4.32
CA VAL A 365 -7.59 8.66 -4.29
C VAL A 365 -8.74 9.54 -4.76
N ARG A 366 -9.28 9.24 -5.95
CA ARG A 366 -10.39 9.96 -6.56
C ARG A 366 -11.64 9.89 -5.69
N LEU A 367 -11.98 8.71 -5.18
CA LEU A 367 -13.15 8.48 -4.32
C LEU A 367 -13.16 9.41 -3.10
N VAL A 368 -12.07 9.40 -2.32
CA VAL A 368 -12.01 10.19 -1.08
C VAL A 368 -11.88 11.68 -1.38
N ALA A 369 -11.09 12.08 -2.39
CA ALA A 369 -10.91 13.48 -2.75
C ALA A 369 -12.20 14.13 -3.27
N THR A 370 -12.96 13.42 -4.12
CA THR A 370 -14.23 13.89 -4.69
C THR A 370 -15.28 14.15 -3.61
N TYR A 371 -15.25 13.41 -2.50
CA TYR A 371 -16.18 13.60 -1.40
C TYR A 371 -15.68 14.57 -0.31
N SER A 372 -14.39 14.54 0.03
CA SER A 372 -13.87 15.37 1.12
C SER A 372 -13.69 16.83 0.72
N LYS A 373 -13.33 17.12 -0.54
CA LYS A 373 -13.11 18.49 -1.02
C LYS A 373 -14.37 19.35 -0.98
N PRO A 374 -15.50 18.98 -1.60
CA PRO A 374 -16.70 19.82 -1.58
C PRO A 374 -17.25 19.99 -0.16
N ALA A 375 -17.14 18.96 0.68
CA ALA A 375 -17.55 19.02 2.08
C ALA A 375 -16.77 20.07 2.87
N LEU A 376 -15.43 20.10 2.74
CA LEU A 376 -14.62 21.11 3.42
C LEU A 376 -14.82 22.50 2.81
N GLU A 377 -14.94 22.63 1.48
CA GLU A 377 -15.24 23.91 0.83
C GLU A 377 -16.55 24.51 1.35
N LEU A 378 -17.62 23.70 1.43
CA LEU A 378 -18.89 24.14 1.98
C LEU A 378 -18.75 24.57 3.44
N TRP A 379 -18.05 23.77 4.25
CA TRP A 379 -17.86 24.05 5.66
C TRP A 379 -17.07 25.36 5.90
N LEU A 380 -16.00 25.59 5.14
CA LEU A 380 -15.19 26.81 5.22
C LEU A 380 -16.00 28.06 4.81
N ASN A 381 -16.84 27.95 3.78
CA ASN A 381 -17.69 29.05 3.33
C ASN A 381 -18.85 29.34 4.30
N GLN A 382 -19.36 28.34 5.01
CA GLN A 382 -20.35 28.51 6.07
C GLN A 382 -19.74 29.10 7.36
N HIS A 383 -18.46 28.84 7.61
CA HIS A 383 -17.76 29.21 8.85
C HIS A 383 -16.50 30.04 8.57
N ILE A 384 -16.67 31.20 7.95
CA ILE A 384 -15.56 32.05 7.45
C ILE A 384 -14.53 32.36 8.56
N ASP A 385 -14.95 32.65 9.78
CA ASP A 385 -14.03 32.98 10.89
C ASP A 385 -13.15 31.79 11.29
N TRP A 386 -13.72 30.58 11.30
CA TRP A 386 -12.96 29.35 11.51
C TRP A 386 -12.06 29.04 10.32
N GLY A 387 -12.55 29.26 9.09
CA GLY A 387 -11.74 29.11 7.89
C GLY A 387 -10.52 30.02 7.88
N LYS A 388 -10.66 31.28 8.31
CA LYS A 388 -9.52 32.22 8.46
C LYS A 388 -8.52 31.76 9.52
N LYS A 389 -8.98 31.33 10.70
CA LYS A 389 -8.09 30.79 11.75
C LYS A 389 -7.33 29.55 11.27
N LEU A 390 -8.01 28.65 10.55
CA LEU A 390 -7.36 27.48 9.99
C LEU A 390 -6.34 27.88 8.91
N ALA A 391 -6.69 28.81 8.01
CA ALA A 391 -5.78 29.35 7.02
C ALA A 391 -4.52 29.98 7.64
N GLU A 392 -4.66 30.73 8.74
CA GLU A 392 -3.53 31.30 9.49
C GLU A 392 -2.58 30.21 10.00
N LEU A 393 -3.12 29.11 10.56
CA LEU A 393 -2.31 27.96 10.98
C LEU A 393 -1.55 27.35 9.79
N VAL A 394 -2.24 27.10 8.67
CA VAL A 394 -1.65 26.51 7.47
C VAL A 394 -0.55 27.41 6.88
N ILE A 395 -0.80 28.72 6.80
CA ILE A 395 0.18 29.70 6.33
C ILE A 395 1.39 29.77 7.28
N LYS A 396 1.18 29.69 8.59
CA LYS A 396 2.25 29.63 9.60
C LYS A 396 3.15 28.41 9.37
N GLN A 397 2.59 27.26 9.01
CA GLN A 397 3.36 26.05 8.65
C GLN A 397 4.13 26.23 7.34
N ALA A 398 3.48 26.76 6.28
CA ALA A 398 4.14 27.05 5.01
C ALA A 398 5.34 28.00 5.16
N GLN A 399 5.19 29.06 5.97
CA GLN A 399 6.30 29.97 6.30
C GLN A 399 7.41 29.30 7.12
N SER A 400 7.05 28.40 8.04
CA SER A 400 8.02 27.64 8.83
C SER A 400 8.87 26.72 7.95
N ARG A 401 8.23 26.04 6.98
CA ARG A 401 8.89 25.23 5.94
C ARG A 401 9.86 26.08 5.12
N LEU A 402 9.42 27.24 4.62
CA LEU A 402 10.28 28.16 3.86
C LEU A 402 11.49 28.65 4.65
N ARG A 403 11.31 29.04 5.93
CA ARG A 403 12.43 29.44 6.81
C ARG A 403 13.42 28.31 7.03
N SER A 404 12.93 27.08 7.18
CA SER A 404 13.76 25.89 7.36
C SER A 404 14.59 25.59 6.12
N ALA A 405 13.99 25.68 4.93
CA ALA A 405 14.69 25.56 3.65
C ALA A 405 15.78 26.64 3.47
N GLN A 406 15.48 27.91 3.78
CA GLN A 406 16.45 29.00 3.69
C GLN A 406 17.62 28.88 4.68
N LYS A 407 17.40 28.30 5.86
CA LYS A 407 18.47 28.05 6.85
C LYS A 407 19.45 26.98 6.34
N VAL A 408 18.98 26.04 5.53
CA VAL A 408 19.81 25.05 4.83
C VAL A 408 20.56 25.71 3.67
N GLU A 409 19.93 26.62 2.92
CA GLU A 409 20.59 27.37 1.82
C GLU A 409 21.69 28.32 2.29
N LYS A 410 21.52 29.06 3.41
CA LYS A 410 22.55 30.00 3.91
C LYS A 410 23.89 29.36 4.33
N LYS A 411 23.96 28.02 4.41
CA LYS A 411 25.21 27.28 4.61
C LYS A 411 25.90 26.89 3.30
N LYS A 412 25.28 27.08 2.14
CA LYS A 412 25.84 26.76 0.83
C LYS A 412 26.38 28.03 0.18
N SER A 413 27.70 28.12 0.01
CA SER A 413 28.36 29.22 -0.70
C SER A 413 28.37 28.98 -2.22
N SER A 414 27.70 29.89 -2.93
CA SER A 414 28.03 30.48 -4.23
C SER A 414 28.75 29.67 -5.31
N GLY A 415 27.97 29.29 -6.33
CA GLY A 415 28.39 29.24 -7.73
C GLY A 415 27.13 29.15 -8.59
N VAL A 416 26.79 30.19 -9.36
CA VAL A 416 25.69 30.10 -10.33
C VAL A 416 26.20 29.26 -11.51
N ALA A 417 26.05 27.94 -11.41
CA ALA A 417 26.27 27.05 -12.54
C ALA A 417 25.25 27.41 -13.62
N VAL A 418 25.72 27.65 -14.83
CA VAL A 418 24.84 27.84 -15.99
C VAL A 418 24.18 26.48 -16.25
N LEU A 419 22.89 26.40 -16.01
CA LEU A 419 22.13 25.15 -16.19
C LEU A 419 22.04 24.78 -17.68
N PRO A 420 21.96 23.47 -18.01
CA PRO A 420 21.81 23.02 -19.39
C PRO A 420 20.56 23.62 -20.05
N GLY A 421 20.68 24.09 -21.28
CA GLY A 421 19.56 24.73 -21.99
C GLY A 421 18.35 23.82 -22.25
N LYS A 422 18.53 22.49 -22.21
CA LYS A 422 17.45 21.50 -22.35
C LYS A 422 16.74 21.20 -21.04
N LEU A 423 17.37 21.49 -19.89
CA LEU A 423 16.81 21.21 -18.59
C LEU A 423 15.56 22.07 -18.40
N THR A 424 14.43 21.41 -18.22
CA THR A 424 13.21 22.06 -17.73
C THR A 424 13.16 21.88 -16.23
N ASP A 425 13.63 22.88 -15.50
CA ASP A 425 13.81 22.81 -14.05
C ASP A 425 12.49 22.91 -13.25
N CYS A 426 12.54 22.54 -11.98
CA CYS A 426 11.45 22.71 -11.01
C CYS A 426 11.55 24.05 -10.25
N GLU A 427 10.43 24.48 -9.65
CA GLU A 427 10.37 25.75 -8.92
C GLU A 427 10.96 25.67 -7.49
N SER A 428 11.03 24.48 -6.92
CA SER A 428 11.56 24.20 -5.56
C SER A 428 13.08 23.92 -5.57
N SER A 429 13.76 24.32 -4.50
CA SER A 429 15.16 23.96 -4.19
C SER A 429 15.30 22.94 -3.05
N ASP A 430 14.20 22.42 -2.54
CA ASP A 430 14.19 21.45 -1.43
C ASP A 430 14.54 20.03 -1.90
N VAL A 431 15.80 19.64 -1.72
CA VAL A 431 16.37 18.33 -2.09
C VAL A 431 15.57 17.16 -1.51
N SER A 432 14.88 17.32 -0.38
CA SER A 432 14.09 16.21 0.19
C SER A 432 12.86 15.84 -0.65
N ARG A 433 12.43 16.75 -1.53
CA ARG A 433 11.23 16.61 -2.37
C ARG A 433 11.52 16.69 -3.86
N THR A 434 12.57 17.38 -4.27
CA THR A 434 12.86 17.61 -5.68
C THR A 434 13.30 16.33 -6.38
N GLU A 435 12.85 16.17 -7.61
CA GLU A 435 13.12 14.99 -8.44
C GLU A 435 13.48 15.45 -9.85
N ILE A 436 14.35 14.71 -10.52
CA ILE A 436 14.65 14.92 -11.94
C ILE A 436 14.36 13.64 -12.72
N PHE A 437 13.66 13.77 -13.85
CA PHE A 437 13.46 12.69 -14.81
C PHE A 437 14.44 12.84 -15.97
N LEU A 438 15.28 11.83 -16.16
CA LEU A 438 16.13 11.67 -17.33
C LEU A 438 15.31 10.91 -18.38
N VAL A 439 14.89 11.62 -19.43
CA VAL A 439 13.89 11.11 -20.38
C VAL A 439 14.54 10.78 -21.72
N GLU A 440 14.19 9.62 -22.28
CA GLU A 440 14.61 9.23 -23.62
C GLU A 440 13.96 10.10 -24.71
N GLY A 441 14.74 11.00 -25.32
CA GLY A 441 14.32 11.79 -26.47
C GLY A 441 13.50 13.05 -26.14
N ASP A 442 13.53 13.99 -27.09
CA ASP A 442 12.80 15.27 -26.97
C ASP A 442 11.26 15.07 -27.03
N SER A 443 10.79 14.00 -27.68
CA SER A 443 9.35 13.70 -27.79
C SER A 443 8.74 13.29 -26.44
N ALA A 444 9.29 12.26 -25.80
CA ALA A 444 8.86 11.85 -24.45
C ALA A 444 9.15 12.98 -23.43
N GLY A 445 10.25 13.72 -23.59
CA GLY A 445 10.54 14.90 -22.80
C GLY A 445 9.46 15.98 -22.88
N GLY A 446 8.83 16.17 -24.05
CA GLY A 446 7.70 17.07 -24.24
C GLY A 446 6.45 16.63 -23.45
N SER A 447 6.07 15.36 -23.56
CA SER A 447 4.94 14.79 -22.78
C SER A 447 5.20 14.86 -21.27
N ALA A 448 6.41 14.49 -20.83
CA ALA A 448 6.82 14.57 -19.44
C ALA A 448 6.82 16.01 -18.91
N LYS A 449 7.28 16.97 -19.71
CA LYS A 449 7.23 18.39 -19.37
C LYS A 449 5.81 18.91 -19.15
N MET A 450 4.84 18.44 -19.94
CA MET A 450 3.44 18.83 -19.80
C MET A 450 2.74 18.12 -18.63
N GLY A 451 3.10 16.86 -18.35
CA GLY A 451 2.48 16.06 -17.29
C GLY A 451 3.08 16.23 -15.89
N ARG A 452 4.29 16.78 -15.78
CA ARG A 452 4.98 16.93 -14.48
C ARG A 452 4.26 17.88 -13.52
N ASP A 453 4.52 17.68 -12.24
CA ASP A 453 4.37 18.77 -11.27
C ASP A 453 5.59 19.69 -11.35
N LYS A 454 5.38 20.88 -11.91
CA LYS A 454 6.45 21.88 -12.11
C LYS A 454 7.06 22.37 -10.80
N GLU A 455 6.41 22.16 -9.66
CA GLU A 455 6.91 22.63 -8.37
C GLU A 455 8.15 21.86 -7.94
N PHE A 456 8.17 20.54 -8.09
CA PHE A 456 9.25 19.71 -7.56
C PHE A 456 9.87 18.73 -8.56
N GLN A 457 9.31 18.57 -9.76
CA GLN A 457 9.85 17.64 -10.76
C GLN A 457 10.51 18.39 -11.91
N ALA A 458 11.79 18.13 -12.18
CA ALA A 458 12.53 18.63 -13.33
C ALA A 458 12.62 17.55 -14.43
N ILE A 459 12.76 17.98 -15.68
CA ILE A 459 12.87 17.08 -16.86
C ILE A 459 14.14 17.42 -17.63
N LEU A 460 14.97 16.41 -17.87
CA LEU A 460 16.14 16.50 -18.73
C LEU A 460 16.02 15.48 -19.87
N PRO A 461 15.63 15.91 -21.09
CA PRO A 461 15.60 15.05 -22.27
C PRO A 461 17.01 14.72 -22.75
N LEU A 462 17.26 13.44 -23.03
CA LEU A 462 18.51 12.91 -23.54
C LEU A 462 18.42 12.66 -25.05
N ARG A 463 19.50 12.97 -25.79
CA ARG A 463 19.54 12.71 -27.25
C ARG A 463 20.38 11.48 -27.59
N GLY A 464 19.71 10.52 -28.22
CA GLY A 464 20.36 9.29 -28.69
C GLY A 464 20.89 8.43 -27.55
N LYS A 465 21.71 7.43 -27.89
CA LYS A 465 22.30 6.53 -26.91
C LYS A 465 23.41 7.26 -26.15
N VAL A 466 23.33 7.22 -24.83
CA VAL A 466 24.34 7.79 -23.93
C VAL A 466 25.70 7.11 -24.19
N LEU A 467 26.79 7.86 -24.03
CA LEU A 467 28.14 7.29 -24.17
C LEU A 467 28.35 6.17 -23.14
N ASN A 468 28.82 5.01 -23.61
CA ASN A 468 29.33 3.97 -22.71
C ASN A 468 30.59 4.49 -21.99
N SER A 469 30.43 4.85 -20.72
CA SER A 469 31.44 5.50 -19.90
C SER A 469 32.31 4.54 -19.08
N TRP A 470 32.15 3.21 -19.24
CA TRP A 470 32.84 2.20 -18.43
C TRP A 470 34.38 2.34 -18.45
N GLU A 471 34.95 2.43 -19.66
CA GLU A 471 36.39 2.60 -19.91
C GLU A 471 36.77 4.05 -20.26
N THR A 472 35.90 5.01 -19.91
CA THR A 472 36.17 6.43 -20.15
C THR A 472 36.70 7.07 -18.88
N ASP A 473 37.89 7.67 -18.96
CA ASP A 473 38.49 8.42 -17.86
C ASP A 473 37.67 9.67 -17.52
N ARG A 474 37.68 10.07 -16.24
CA ARG A 474 36.87 11.17 -15.71
C ARG A 474 37.05 12.47 -16.48
N ASP A 475 38.29 12.81 -16.82
CA ASP A 475 38.63 14.04 -17.55
C ASP A 475 38.07 14.09 -18.98
N ARG A 476 37.72 12.92 -19.55
CA ARG A 476 37.14 12.81 -20.89
C ARG A 476 35.61 12.68 -20.87
N LEU A 477 34.98 12.51 -19.70
CA LEU A 477 33.52 12.41 -19.58
C LEU A 477 32.82 13.67 -20.07
N PHE A 478 33.36 14.83 -19.69
CA PHE A 478 32.78 16.13 -20.04
C PHE A 478 32.95 16.52 -21.51
N ALA A 479 33.72 15.75 -22.30
CA ALA A 479 33.72 15.90 -23.75
C ALA A 479 32.38 15.47 -24.37
N ASN A 480 31.58 14.67 -23.64
CA ASN A 480 30.22 14.34 -24.02
C ASN A 480 29.23 15.32 -23.37
N ASN A 481 28.52 16.08 -24.21
CA ASN A 481 27.56 17.08 -23.75
C ASN A 481 26.43 16.49 -22.89
N GLU A 482 25.95 15.27 -23.18
CA GLU A 482 24.84 14.68 -22.41
C GLU A 482 25.29 14.31 -20.98
N ILE A 483 26.49 13.74 -20.82
CA ILE A 483 27.05 13.44 -19.48
C ILE A 483 27.36 14.74 -18.72
N HIS A 484 27.92 15.74 -19.42
CA HIS A 484 28.15 17.06 -18.85
C HIS A 484 26.83 17.69 -18.36
N ASP A 485 25.79 17.69 -19.19
CA ASP A 485 24.48 18.24 -18.85
C ASP A 485 23.87 17.51 -17.64
N ILE A 486 23.98 16.19 -17.56
CA ILE A 486 23.52 15.40 -16.40
C ILE A 486 24.27 15.82 -15.13
N ALA A 487 25.59 15.90 -15.16
CA ALA A 487 26.40 16.27 -14.00
C ALA A 487 26.07 17.68 -13.49
N VAL A 488 25.99 18.66 -14.42
CA VAL A 488 25.63 20.04 -14.11
C VAL A 488 24.20 20.15 -13.59
N ALA A 489 23.25 19.42 -14.17
CA ALA A 489 21.87 19.41 -13.71
C ALA A 489 21.76 18.88 -12.29
N ILE A 490 22.42 17.74 -11.99
CA ILE A 490 22.39 17.12 -10.66
C ILE A 490 23.12 17.97 -9.61
N GLY A 491 24.19 18.67 -10.02
CA GLY A 491 25.01 19.50 -9.13
C GLY A 491 26.03 18.70 -8.31
N VAL A 492 26.46 17.55 -8.83
CA VAL A 492 27.48 16.69 -8.22
C VAL A 492 28.54 16.35 -9.26
N ASP A 493 29.81 16.47 -8.89
CA ASP A 493 30.93 16.15 -9.76
C ASP A 493 31.19 14.62 -9.83
N PRO A 494 31.70 14.11 -10.97
CA PRO A 494 32.11 12.72 -11.11
C PRO A 494 33.17 12.31 -10.09
N HIS A 495 32.96 11.18 -9.43
CA HIS A 495 33.82 10.66 -8.38
C HIS A 495 33.88 9.13 -8.41
N SER A 496 34.89 8.55 -7.76
CA SER A 496 34.99 7.10 -7.59
C SER A 496 34.46 6.62 -6.25
N ALA A 497 34.33 5.31 -6.09
CA ALA A 497 33.81 4.69 -4.87
C ALA A 497 34.69 4.93 -3.63
N THR A 498 35.97 5.30 -3.82
CA THR A 498 36.90 5.62 -2.73
C THR A 498 36.90 7.09 -2.36
N ASP A 499 36.27 7.95 -3.17
CA ASP A 499 36.24 9.38 -2.94
C ASP A 499 35.08 9.73 -1.99
N THR A 500 35.23 10.82 -1.23
CA THR A 500 34.16 11.41 -0.42
C THR A 500 33.67 12.69 -1.11
N PRO A 501 32.72 12.59 -2.05
CA PRO A 501 32.25 13.76 -2.80
C PRO A 501 31.48 14.72 -1.88
N ASP A 502 31.57 16.01 -2.16
CA ASP A 502 30.68 16.99 -1.54
C ASP A 502 29.31 16.95 -2.23
N LEU A 503 28.31 16.43 -1.50
CA LEU A 503 26.92 16.37 -1.97
C LEU A 503 26.12 17.63 -1.57
N SER A 504 26.77 18.65 -1.02
CA SER A 504 26.12 19.92 -0.72
C SER A 504 25.57 20.60 -1.98
N GLY A 505 26.15 20.35 -3.16
CA GLY A 505 25.67 20.82 -4.45
C GLY A 505 24.45 20.08 -5.01
N LEU A 506 24.05 18.95 -4.43
CA LEU A 506 22.97 18.10 -4.95
C LEU A 506 21.65 18.88 -5.02
N ARG A 507 21.03 18.87 -6.20
CA ARG A 507 19.81 19.65 -6.51
C ARG A 507 18.52 18.84 -6.44
N TYR A 508 18.60 17.54 -6.67
CA TYR A 508 17.45 16.63 -6.72
C TYR A 508 17.67 15.45 -5.78
N GLY A 509 16.69 15.18 -4.90
CA GLY A 509 16.73 14.03 -3.99
C GLY A 509 16.49 12.70 -4.69
N LYS A 510 15.75 12.71 -5.80
CA LYS A 510 15.59 11.53 -6.68
C LYS A 510 15.94 11.84 -8.11
N ILE A 511 16.64 10.90 -8.73
CA ILE A 511 17.03 10.91 -10.13
C ILE A 511 16.36 9.69 -10.76
N CYS A 512 15.27 9.94 -11.48
CA CYS A 512 14.43 8.93 -12.09
C CYS A 512 14.83 8.74 -13.55
N ILE A 513 15.26 7.54 -13.93
CA ILE A 513 15.49 7.16 -15.32
C ILE A 513 14.14 6.76 -15.92
N LEU A 514 13.70 7.46 -16.97
CA LEU A 514 12.45 7.22 -17.67
C LEU A 514 12.74 6.97 -19.15
N SER A 515 12.69 5.70 -19.54
CA SER A 515 12.92 5.26 -20.92
C SER A 515 11.68 4.53 -21.46
N ASP A 516 11.67 4.32 -22.77
CA ASP A 516 10.64 3.51 -23.40
C ASP A 516 10.75 2.04 -22.97
N ALA A 517 9.62 1.33 -23.02
CA ALA A 517 9.52 -0.09 -22.66
C ALA A 517 9.92 -0.99 -23.85
N ASP A 518 11.03 -0.66 -24.50
CA ASP A 518 11.59 -1.39 -25.62
C ASP A 518 13.07 -1.77 -25.37
N VAL A 519 13.68 -2.41 -26.37
CA VAL A 519 15.08 -2.87 -26.30
C VAL A 519 16.07 -1.70 -26.27
N ASP A 520 15.74 -0.56 -26.88
CA ASP A 520 16.62 0.60 -26.96
C ASP A 520 16.57 1.40 -25.64
N GLY A 521 15.39 1.56 -25.04
CA GLY A 521 15.20 2.11 -23.72
C GLY A 521 15.88 1.27 -22.65
N SER A 522 15.77 -0.06 -22.71
CA SER A 522 16.52 -0.97 -21.84
C SER A 522 18.03 -0.78 -21.96
N HIS A 523 18.54 -0.57 -23.17
CA HIS A 523 19.96 -0.30 -23.39
C HIS A 523 20.39 1.07 -22.83
N ILE A 524 19.57 2.12 -22.99
CA ILE A 524 19.81 3.45 -22.40
C ILE A 524 19.82 3.37 -20.87
N GLN A 525 18.90 2.61 -20.26
CA GLN A 525 18.92 2.36 -18.82
C GLN A 525 20.26 1.77 -18.38
N VAL A 526 20.76 0.72 -19.08
CA VAL A 526 22.06 0.11 -18.76
C VAL A 526 23.21 1.11 -18.90
N LEU A 527 23.21 1.96 -19.93
CA LEU A 527 24.24 2.99 -20.12
C LEU A 527 24.24 4.04 -18.99
N LEU A 528 23.06 4.49 -18.56
CA LEU A 528 22.92 5.42 -17.44
C LEU A 528 23.29 4.77 -16.10
N LEU A 529 22.89 3.52 -15.88
CA LEU A 529 23.30 2.76 -14.70
C LEU A 529 24.83 2.59 -14.66
N THR A 530 25.45 2.33 -15.82
CA THR A 530 26.91 2.26 -15.94
C THR A 530 27.56 3.59 -15.57
N LEU A 531 27.01 4.72 -16.04
CA LEU A 531 27.46 6.06 -15.68
C LEU A 531 27.38 6.30 -14.17
N PHE A 532 26.21 6.06 -13.55
CA PHE A 532 26.01 6.29 -12.12
C PHE A 532 26.85 5.35 -11.26
N PHE A 533 26.97 4.07 -11.64
CA PHE A 533 27.77 3.10 -10.90
C PHE A 533 29.26 3.43 -10.96
N ARG A 534 29.78 3.81 -12.13
CA ARG A 534 31.21 4.07 -12.31
C ARG A 534 31.64 5.44 -11.80
N HIS A 535 30.83 6.47 -12.07
CA HIS A 535 31.23 7.87 -11.93
C HIS A 535 30.41 8.67 -10.92
N PHE A 536 29.33 8.10 -10.36
CA PHE A 536 28.56 8.71 -9.27
C PHE A 536 28.10 7.70 -8.19
N PRO A 537 28.98 6.82 -7.70
CA PRO A 537 28.59 5.71 -6.82
C PRO A 537 27.91 6.17 -5.53
N ALA A 538 28.24 7.36 -5.01
CA ALA A 538 27.60 7.89 -3.80
C ALA A 538 26.09 8.13 -3.97
N LEU A 539 25.62 8.46 -5.19
CA LEU A 539 24.20 8.64 -5.46
C LEU A 539 23.41 7.32 -5.42
N ILE A 540 24.05 6.22 -5.80
CA ILE A 540 23.45 4.88 -5.66
C ILE A 540 23.42 4.48 -4.18
N GLN A 541 24.51 4.70 -3.45
CA GLN A 541 24.59 4.37 -2.02
C GLN A 541 23.55 5.13 -1.18
N ASN A 542 23.29 6.39 -1.52
CA ASN A 542 22.28 7.22 -0.86
C ASN A 542 20.84 6.94 -1.33
N GLY A 543 20.64 6.01 -2.28
CA GLY A 543 19.32 5.66 -2.80
C GLY A 543 18.67 6.77 -3.64
N ASN A 544 19.47 7.64 -4.26
CA ASN A 544 18.94 8.73 -5.10
C ASN A 544 18.50 8.24 -6.48
N ILE A 545 19.07 7.15 -7.01
CA ILE A 545 18.82 6.67 -8.37
C ILE A 545 17.62 5.70 -8.38
N CYS A 546 16.65 5.98 -9.25
CA CYS A 546 15.45 5.17 -9.44
C CYS A 546 15.19 4.91 -10.93
N ILE A 547 14.57 3.78 -11.26
CA ILE A 547 14.05 3.49 -12.61
C ILE A 547 12.53 3.62 -12.57
N ALA A 548 11.97 4.46 -13.44
CA ALA A 548 10.52 4.58 -13.61
C ALA A 548 9.98 3.38 -14.40
N ARG A 549 8.83 2.84 -13.99
CA ARG A 549 8.19 1.69 -14.62
C ARG A 549 6.84 2.11 -15.22
N PRO A 550 6.83 2.69 -16.44
CA PRO A 550 5.57 2.99 -17.14
C PRO A 550 4.82 1.70 -17.50
N PRO A 551 3.48 1.74 -17.63
CA PRO A 551 2.68 0.59 -18.05
C PRO A 551 2.89 0.24 -19.52
N LEU A 552 2.89 -1.07 -19.83
CA LEU A 552 2.99 -1.60 -21.19
C LEU A 552 1.62 -1.65 -21.88
N TYR A 553 0.55 -1.91 -21.11
CA TYR A 553 -0.81 -2.06 -21.62
C TYR A 553 -1.80 -1.12 -20.94
N ARG A 554 -2.76 -0.65 -21.72
CA ARG A 554 -4.02 -0.05 -21.26
C ARG A 554 -5.17 -0.96 -21.63
N VAL A 555 -6.00 -1.31 -20.66
CA VAL A 555 -7.22 -2.07 -20.84
C VAL A 555 -8.40 -1.14 -20.58
N ASP A 556 -9.16 -0.81 -21.63
CA ASP A 556 -10.39 -0.05 -21.52
C ASP A 556 -11.56 -1.04 -21.44
N ALA A 557 -12.11 -1.20 -20.24
CA ALA A 557 -13.27 -2.08 -20.02
C ALA A 557 -14.57 -1.26 -20.04
N PRO A 558 -15.60 -1.73 -20.77
CA PRO A 558 -16.86 -1.01 -20.89
C PRO A 558 -17.62 -1.00 -19.55
N ALA A 559 -18.51 -0.02 -19.39
CA ALA A 559 -19.40 0.03 -18.25
C ALA A 559 -20.25 -1.25 -18.19
N ARG A 560 -20.45 -1.78 -16.97
CA ARG A 560 -21.30 -2.96 -16.77
C ARG A 560 -22.14 -2.84 -15.52
N GLY A 561 -23.46 -2.86 -15.71
CA GLY A 561 -24.41 -2.67 -14.62
C GLY A 561 -24.14 -1.34 -13.92
N LYS A 562 -23.72 -1.39 -12.66
CA LYS A 562 -23.34 -0.21 -11.85
C LYS A 562 -21.84 0.13 -11.89
N LYS A 563 -20.98 -0.69 -12.51
CA LYS A 563 -19.54 -0.39 -12.64
C LYS A 563 -19.31 0.55 -13.85
N PRO A 564 -18.65 1.71 -13.68
CA PRO A 564 -18.36 2.66 -14.76
C PRO A 564 -17.32 2.09 -15.75
N ILE A 565 -17.06 2.82 -16.85
CA ILE A 565 -15.94 2.52 -17.76
C ILE A 565 -14.64 2.54 -16.95
N GLN A 566 -13.86 1.46 -17.04
CA GLN A 566 -12.60 1.32 -16.32
C GLN A 566 -11.44 1.48 -17.28
N LYS A 567 -10.47 2.34 -16.93
CA LYS A 567 -9.18 2.45 -17.60
C LYS A 567 -8.15 1.79 -16.70
N LEU A 568 -7.82 0.55 -17.00
CA LEU A 568 -6.86 -0.25 -16.26
C LEU A 568 -5.50 -0.21 -16.98
N TYR A 569 -4.42 -0.32 -16.22
CA TYR A 569 -3.06 -0.30 -16.77
C TYR A 569 -2.29 -1.50 -16.23
N ALA A 570 -1.58 -2.20 -17.11
CA ALA A 570 -0.73 -3.33 -16.78
C ALA A 570 0.73 -3.04 -17.16
N LEU A 571 1.67 -3.43 -16.30
CA LEU A 571 3.10 -3.29 -16.55
C LEU A 571 3.68 -4.37 -17.45
N ASP A 572 3.11 -5.58 -17.38
CA ASP A 572 3.59 -6.76 -18.07
C ASP A 572 2.40 -7.67 -18.47
N ASP A 573 2.70 -8.72 -19.22
CA ASP A 573 1.71 -9.70 -19.68
C ASP A 573 1.04 -10.47 -18.53
N GLY A 574 1.74 -10.65 -17.41
CA GLY A 574 1.20 -11.28 -16.21
C GLY A 574 0.09 -10.43 -15.59
N GLU A 575 0.34 -9.13 -15.40
CA GLU A 575 -0.66 -8.17 -14.94
C GLU A 575 -1.80 -8.02 -15.95
N LEU A 576 -1.51 -8.04 -17.25
CA LEU A 576 -2.54 -8.01 -18.29
C LEU A 576 -3.47 -9.22 -18.16
N THR A 577 -2.91 -10.42 -18.08
CA THR A 577 -3.68 -11.67 -17.92
C THR A 577 -4.51 -11.64 -16.64
N ALA A 578 -3.94 -11.15 -15.53
CA ALA A 578 -4.65 -11.01 -14.27
C ALA A 578 -5.82 -10.01 -14.36
N ILE A 579 -5.66 -8.91 -15.11
CA ILE A 579 -6.73 -7.96 -15.40
C ILE A 579 -7.81 -8.64 -16.25
N GLU A 580 -7.44 -9.32 -17.34
CA GLU A 580 -8.40 -10.01 -18.20
C GLU A 580 -9.18 -11.09 -17.45
N ASP A 581 -8.50 -11.91 -16.66
CA ASP A 581 -9.13 -12.94 -15.83
C ASP A 581 -10.08 -12.34 -14.80
N LYS A 582 -9.74 -11.17 -14.25
CA LYS A 582 -10.64 -10.41 -13.37
C LYS A 582 -11.87 -9.92 -14.14
N LEU A 583 -11.71 -9.39 -15.36
CA LEU A 583 -12.83 -8.95 -16.19
C LEU A 583 -13.73 -10.13 -16.59
N ARG A 584 -13.15 -11.29 -16.93
CA ARG A 584 -13.87 -12.55 -17.20
C ARG A 584 -14.64 -13.05 -15.99
N LYS A 585 -13.98 -13.15 -14.83
CA LYS A 585 -14.62 -13.55 -13.56
C LYS A 585 -15.73 -12.61 -13.16
N ASP A 586 -15.54 -11.32 -13.43
CA ASP A 586 -16.58 -10.35 -13.20
C ASP A 586 -17.78 -10.67 -14.11
N GLY A 587 -17.62 -11.28 -15.28
CA GLY A 587 -18.72 -11.64 -16.21
C GLY A 587 -18.80 -10.76 -17.45
N LEU A 588 -17.73 -10.03 -17.78
CA LEU A 588 -17.58 -9.41 -19.10
C LEU A 588 -17.27 -10.51 -20.12
N LYS A 589 -17.86 -10.39 -21.32
CA LYS A 589 -17.59 -11.34 -22.42
C LYS A 589 -16.20 -11.06 -23.00
N ASP A 590 -15.47 -12.11 -23.37
CA ASP A 590 -14.24 -11.97 -24.14
C ASP A 590 -14.51 -11.13 -25.41
N GLY A 591 -13.67 -10.12 -25.62
CA GLY A 591 -13.79 -9.15 -26.72
C GLY A 591 -14.63 -7.90 -26.40
N SER A 592 -15.17 -7.78 -25.19
CA SER A 592 -15.93 -6.59 -24.75
C SER A 592 -15.03 -5.43 -24.30
N TRP A 593 -13.80 -5.71 -23.87
CA TRP A 593 -12.78 -4.70 -23.52
C TRP A 593 -11.75 -4.56 -24.63
N SER A 594 -11.17 -3.36 -24.76
CA SER A 594 -10.10 -3.10 -25.73
C SER A 594 -8.74 -2.99 -25.04
N ILE A 595 -7.74 -3.66 -25.58
CA ILE A 595 -6.36 -3.61 -25.10
C ILE A 595 -5.56 -2.76 -26.07
N SER A 596 -4.89 -1.74 -25.54
CA SER A 596 -3.94 -0.90 -26.26
C SER A 596 -2.56 -1.11 -25.67
N ARG A 597 -1.58 -1.47 -26.50
CA ARG A 597 -0.18 -1.57 -26.09
C ARG A 597 0.52 -0.24 -26.36
N PHE A 598 1.21 0.30 -25.37
CA PHE A 598 2.07 1.47 -25.55
C PHE A 598 3.40 1.02 -26.14
N LYS A 599 3.78 1.57 -27.29
CA LYS A 599 5.08 1.27 -27.90
C LYS A 599 6.19 2.20 -27.41
N GLY A 600 5.82 3.35 -26.87
CA GLY A 600 6.75 4.32 -26.28
C GLY A 600 6.01 5.38 -25.50
N LEU A 601 6.76 6.13 -24.68
CA LEU A 601 6.24 7.18 -23.80
C LEU A 601 5.59 8.32 -24.56
N GLY A 602 5.99 8.54 -25.82
CA GLY A 602 5.41 9.55 -26.71
C GLY A 602 3.96 9.27 -27.12
N GLU A 603 3.48 8.04 -26.99
CA GLU A 603 2.08 7.67 -27.29
C GLU A 603 1.14 7.96 -26.11
N MET A 604 1.70 8.19 -24.92
CA MET A 604 0.95 8.56 -23.72
C MET A 604 0.72 10.08 -23.72
N ASN A 605 -0.52 10.48 -23.45
CA ASN A 605 -0.81 11.90 -23.20
C ASN A 605 -0.26 12.33 -21.82
N ALA A 606 -0.22 13.64 -21.57
CA ALA A 606 0.34 14.20 -20.34
C ALA A 606 -0.37 13.71 -19.07
N GLU A 607 -1.69 13.58 -19.11
CA GLU A 607 -2.51 13.09 -17.98
C GLU A 607 -2.20 11.63 -17.67
N GLN A 608 -2.12 10.77 -18.69
CA GLN A 608 -1.78 9.36 -18.54
C GLN A 608 -0.37 9.20 -17.96
N LEU A 609 0.59 9.97 -18.46
CA LEU A 609 1.96 9.90 -17.98
C LEU A 609 2.07 10.35 -16.51
N TRP A 610 1.32 11.38 -16.12
CA TRP A 610 1.17 11.80 -14.73
C TRP A 610 0.58 10.69 -13.87
N GLU A 611 -0.62 10.21 -14.21
CA GLU A 611 -1.35 9.20 -13.42
C GLU A 611 -0.59 7.89 -13.26
N THR A 612 0.19 7.49 -14.25
CA THR A 612 0.81 6.16 -14.27
C THR A 612 2.26 6.14 -13.78
N THR A 613 3.03 7.19 -14.08
CA THR A 613 4.50 7.13 -14.03
C THR A 613 5.13 8.26 -13.23
N MET A 614 4.55 9.47 -13.24
CA MET A 614 5.16 10.64 -12.62
C MET A 614 4.57 11.01 -11.26
N ASN A 615 3.28 10.78 -11.04
CA ASN A 615 2.61 11.12 -9.78
C ASN A 615 3.18 10.29 -8.61
N PRO A 616 3.74 10.92 -7.55
CA PRO A 616 4.29 10.23 -6.38
C PRO A 616 3.35 9.24 -5.69
N ASP A 617 2.03 9.48 -5.75
CA ASP A 617 1.02 8.68 -5.06
C ASP A 617 0.64 7.39 -5.81
N THR A 618 0.81 7.35 -7.13
CA THR A 618 0.30 6.25 -7.99
C THR A 618 1.37 5.54 -8.82
N ARG A 619 2.55 6.14 -8.96
CA ARG A 619 3.67 5.61 -9.75
C ARG A 619 4.34 4.41 -9.08
N ARG A 620 5.11 3.66 -9.88
CA ARG A 620 6.04 2.66 -9.40
C ARG A 620 7.46 3.03 -9.81
N LEU A 621 8.33 3.16 -8.82
CA LEU A 621 9.76 3.40 -9.00
C LEU A 621 10.54 2.20 -8.46
N LEU A 622 11.50 1.73 -9.23
CA LEU A 622 12.45 0.71 -8.79
C LEU A 622 13.71 1.41 -8.27
N PRO A 623 13.97 1.42 -6.95
CA PRO A 623 15.19 2.01 -6.41
C PRO A 623 16.40 1.17 -6.82
N VAL A 624 17.49 1.82 -7.23
CA VAL A 624 18.73 1.15 -7.61
C VAL A 624 19.65 1.10 -6.40
N ALA A 625 19.99 -0.12 -5.97
CA ALA A 625 20.91 -0.36 -4.86
C ALA A 625 21.75 -1.62 -5.13
N LEU A 626 22.88 -1.75 -4.45
CA LEU A 626 23.71 -2.98 -4.53
C LEU A 626 23.07 -4.17 -3.78
N GLY A 627 22.21 -3.90 -2.80
CA GLY A 627 21.57 -4.96 -1.99
C GLY A 627 22.63 -5.80 -1.27
N ASP A 628 22.53 -7.13 -1.43
CA ASP A 628 23.48 -8.10 -0.86
C ASP A 628 24.76 -8.28 -1.69
N PHE A 629 24.81 -7.73 -2.91
CA PHE A 629 25.97 -7.88 -3.80
C PHE A 629 27.12 -6.99 -3.36
N GLN A 630 28.34 -7.50 -3.47
CA GLN A 630 29.52 -6.68 -3.26
C GLN A 630 29.77 -5.79 -4.48
N HIS A 631 30.33 -4.60 -4.24
CA HIS A 631 30.70 -3.68 -5.33
C HIS A 631 31.65 -4.35 -6.36
N THR A 632 32.53 -5.24 -5.90
CA THR A 632 33.45 -6.02 -6.74
C THR A 632 32.72 -6.95 -7.70
N GLU A 633 31.66 -7.63 -7.23
CA GLU A 633 30.83 -8.53 -8.04
C GLU A 633 30.03 -7.75 -9.09
N ALA A 634 29.41 -6.65 -8.68
CA ALA A 634 28.72 -5.74 -9.58
C ALA A 634 29.68 -5.18 -10.65
N ALA A 635 30.87 -4.75 -10.25
CA ALA A 635 31.88 -4.24 -11.17
C ALA A 635 32.35 -5.30 -12.19
N ALA A 636 32.48 -6.56 -11.78
CA ALA A 636 32.82 -7.65 -12.68
C ALA A 636 31.72 -7.88 -13.74
N ARG A 637 30.43 -7.81 -13.34
CA ARG A 637 29.31 -7.88 -14.28
C ARG A 637 29.29 -6.71 -15.26
N PHE A 638 29.43 -5.48 -14.77
CA PHE A 638 29.52 -4.31 -15.64
C PHE A 638 30.73 -4.40 -16.58
N ASN A 639 31.85 -4.95 -16.15
CA ASN A 639 33.00 -5.17 -17.03
C ASN A 639 32.67 -6.12 -18.19
N MET A 640 32.11 -7.29 -17.89
CA MET A 640 31.69 -8.26 -18.92
C MET A 640 30.69 -7.64 -19.92
N LEU A 641 29.71 -6.89 -19.41
CA LEU A 641 28.65 -6.29 -20.23
C LEU A 641 29.09 -5.06 -21.02
N MET A 642 29.97 -4.22 -20.48
CA MET A 642 30.26 -2.88 -21.01
C MET A 642 31.70 -2.69 -21.50
N GLY A 643 32.63 -3.57 -21.09
CA GLY A 643 34.04 -3.52 -21.51
C GLY A 643 34.22 -3.79 -23.00
N LYS A 644 35.10 -3.04 -23.67
CA LYS A 644 35.35 -3.20 -25.11
C LYS A 644 36.09 -4.51 -25.42
N GLY A 645 36.95 -4.95 -24.50
CA GLY A 645 37.71 -6.20 -24.62
C GLY A 645 36.92 -7.48 -24.31
N GLU A 646 35.71 -7.35 -23.74
CA GLU A 646 34.94 -8.48 -23.20
C GLU A 646 33.93 -9.07 -24.19
N ALA A 647 34.11 -8.83 -25.49
CA ALA A 647 33.17 -9.30 -26.52
C ALA A 647 32.98 -10.83 -26.50
N ALA A 648 34.05 -11.59 -26.27
CA ALA A 648 33.98 -13.06 -26.19
C ALA A 648 33.23 -13.54 -24.95
N ALA A 649 33.51 -12.94 -23.78
CA ALA A 649 32.83 -13.27 -22.52
C ALA A 649 31.34 -12.92 -22.58
N ARG A 650 31.00 -11.74 -23.14
CA ARG A 650 29.61 -11.31 -23.35
C ARG A 650 28.87 -12.25 -24.29
N ARG A 651 29.52 -12.66 -25.39
CA ARG A 651 28.95 -13.62 -26.33
C ARG A 651 28.67 -14.95 -25.65
N ALA A 652 29.63 -15.50 -24.91
CA ALA A 652 29.44 -16.76 -24.19
C ALA A 652 28.31 -16.65 -23.16
N TRP A 653 28.22 -15.53 -22.44
CA TRP A 653 27.14 -15.28 -21.49
C TRP A 653 25.75 -15.24 -22.16
N ILE A 654 25.65 -14.55 -23.30
CA ILE A 654 24.42 -14.51 -24.13
C ILE A 654 24.09 -15.90 -24.69
N GLU A 655 25.08 -16.69 -25.12
CA GLU A 655 24.87 -18.05 -25.61
C GLU A 655 24.39 -18.99 -24.49
N GLU A 656 24.91 -18.84 -23.27
CA GLU A 656 24.53 -19.63 -22.09
C GLU A 656 23.14 -19.30 -21.57
N HIS A 657 22.76 -18.01 -21.51
CA HIS A 657 21.50 -17.55 -20.93
C HIS A 657 20.46 -17.13 -21.99
N GLY A 658 20.77 -17.34 -23.27
CA GLY A 658 19.90 -16.91 -24.38
C GLY A 658 18.54 -17.61 -24.38
N ASN A 659 18.45 -18.81 -23.80
CA ASN A 659 17.21 -19.56 -23.60
C ASN A 659 16.34 -19.02 -22.45
N GLU A 660 16.87 -18.12 -21.61
CA GLU A 660 16.13 -17.47 -20.52
C GLU A 660 15.42 -16.18 -20.98
N VAL A 661 15.72 -15.73 -22.21
CA VAL A 661 15.10 -14.54 -22.78
C VAL A 661 13.73 -14.90 -23.37
N GLU A 662 12.67 -14.36 -22.78
CA GLU A 662 11.37 -14.28 -23.44
C GLU A 662 11.46 -13.22 -24.55
N ALA A 663 11.65 -13.67 -25.79
CA ALA A 663 11.64 -12.77 -26.94
C ALA A 663 10.23 -12.23 -27.13
N ASP A 664 10.11 -10.91 -27.18
CA ASP A 664 8.89 -10.17 -27.55
C ASP A 664 8.71 -10.32 -29.08
N ILE A 665 8.20 -11.47 -29.52
CA ILE A 665 7.94 -11.82 -30.93
C ILE A 665 6.56 -11.33 -31.37
#